data_AF-A0A5C4MWX7-F1
#
_entry.id   AF-A0A5C4MWX7-F1
#
_cell.length_a   1.000
_cell.length_b   1.000
_cell.length_c   1.000
_cell.angle_alpha   90.00
_cell.angle_beta   90.00
_cell.angle_gamma   90.00
#
_symmetry.space_group_name_H-M   'P 1'
#
loop_
_entity.id
_entity.type
_entity.pdbx_description
1 polymer ?
#
loop_
_entity_poly.entity_id
_entity_poly.type
_entity_poly.pdbx_seq_one_letter_code
_entity_poly.pdbx_strand_id
1 'polypeptide(L)'
;MTLDQYTTAWWAFVREWDAARGRSEEQADSLIRAALEGGLASREPFEAATAPDQDLQAQCEVALVRASGAVDLAGYLAGNQDVVDADDDLVEHFCTRGWRGLRNPNRSFDVWWYWLEHLDPGSEDVNPLVHHLLAGRFEGLAPTAPVVAARDDVVVDPARPRRRVCLFAGYDVDGIIDDYVVDYIADLSRFCDVYYLADSTITDAELSKLDGITRKAWARPHGMYDFGSYAILARELVGWDEIATYDELVFANDSAYRLRSLDDLFSTMDRSTRPWWGLMAAKRDFHPDEGDTEPVPLADAMTDPHEHEWRMINRLHLGSYFLVFRKPVIDDPEFRRWIDAICKQPRKSAVILKYEVGLSQFLRLRGHEFASFVDRLYPYHGLYTADYFTMLRDGFPFLKRNLMSENPLDLADVFDWKRRVADIVPDADLDMFERNLLRVAADDRIRRSFAIRTREDGTVDVPTPLTKAEMREADAATPTYDHWWAFPVCAYDHTFAGNERAVFEEVRDDPSIKKIVLTRSRRIEAEGENVVVVPLFSPEGQQYVLRARQIFVKHAPRINVPFPLSPRRHNFVNLWHGIPVKRFGTASRDTVDKRAAIERHNKPCRAVVTSSRLDSLAMKAAFYPLTLDQMWPTGLPRNDFVLRPDDQLPPDLLATVDKLRAEVGDRRLVMFLPTFKNAQEQAYYSFAPHEIAWLREWCKRENVVLGVREHMADRARSYSHMLGPVEPLNLSSRRYPDLEVLYRAADALVTDYSSCVVDFMLTGKPVISFAYDYERYAGEERGLFYDLDKVLPGPVCRDFDSFAAALERVLEPRTPEQDEDYAWRRKVFFDHVDDRSSRRLVERVKALYVDGIVPGA
;
A
#
# COMPACT_ATOMS: atom_id res chain seq x y z
N MET A 1 14.71 -33.12 14.32
CA MET A 1 14.27 -33.23 12.92
C MET A 1 14.53 -31.88 12.27
N THR A 2 15.05 -31.83 11.04
CA THR A 2 15.19 -30.53 10.34
C THR A 2 13.81 -29.96 9.98
N LEU A 3 13.70 -28.65 9.78
CA LEU A 3 12.42 -28.01 9.45
C LEU A 3 11.83 -28.53 8.12
N ASP A 4 12.67 -28.85 7.14
CA ASP A 4 12.26 -29.45 5.86
C ASP A 4 11.70 -30.87 6.05
N GLN A 5 12.35 -31.66 6.90
CA GLN A 5 11.87 -32.99 7.28
C GLN A 5 10.53 -32.89 8.01
N TYR A 6 10.38 -31.93 8.94
CA TYR A 6 9.13 -31.67 9.63
C TYR A 6 8.02 -31.32 8.63
N THR A 7 8.30 -30.39 7.71
CA THR A 7 7.32 -29.89 6.75
C THR A 7 6.80 -31.01 5.85
N THR A 8 7.70 -31.87 5.38
CA THR A 8 7.34 -33.03 4.56
C THR A 8 6.51 -34.05 5.37
N ALA A 9 6.91 -34.35 6.62
CA ALA A 9 6.18 -35.24 7.51
C ALA A 9 4.79 -34.68 7.87
N TRP A 10 4.68 -33.37 8.08
CA TRP A 10 3.43 -32.66 8.33
C TRP A 10 2.49 -32.77 7.13
N TRP A 11 2.96 -32.52 5.92
CA TRP A 11 2.15 -32.66 4.70
C TRP A 11 1.62 -34.07 4.49
N ALA A 12 2.45 -35.09 4.77
CA ALA A 12 2.02 -36.48 4.72
C ALA A 12 0.95 -36.77 5.79
N PHE A 13 1.14 -36.29 7.01
CA PHE A 13 0.17 -36.43 8.11
C PHE A 13 -1.18 -35.80 7.78
N VAL A 14 -1.21 -34.58 7.24
CA VAL A 14 -2.45 -33.89 6.87
C VAL A 14 -3.26 -34.69 5.85
N ARG A 15 -2.61 -35.32 4.86
CA ARG A 15 -3.29 -36.16 3.86
C ARG A 15 -3.79 -37.47 4.44
N GLU A 16 -3.01 -38.10 5.31
CA GLU A 16 -3.44 -39.32 6.00
C GLU A 16 -4.64 -39.05 6.89
N TRP A 17 -4.61 -37.94 7.64
CA TRP A 17 -5.72 -37.48 8.46
C TRP A 17 -6.97 -37.18 7.62
N ASP A 18 -6.84 -36.51 6.48
CA ASP A 18 -7.97 -36.24 5.58
C ASP A 18 -8.61 -37.52 5.03
N ALA A 19 -7.76 -38.48 4.61
CA ALA A 19 -8.22 -39.78 4.14
C ALA A 19 -8.92 -40.59 5.24
N ALA A 20 -8.43 -40.52 6.49
CA ALA A 20 -9.06 -41.15 7.64
C ALA A 20 -10.38 -40.48 8.00
N ARG A 21 -10.43 -39.14 7.98
CA ARG A 21 -11.65 -38.35 8.21
C ARG A 21 -12.75 -38.68 7.20
N GLY A 22 -12.38 -38.94 5.94
CA GLY A 22 -13.30 -39.41 4.91
C GLY A 22 -13.86 -40.83 5.15
N ARG A 23 -13.24 -41.63 6.04
CA ARG A 23 -13.70 -42.98 6.43
C ARG A 23 -14.49 -42.96 7.73
N SER A 24 -13.96 -42.36 8.80
CA SER A 24 -14.66 -42.12 10.07
C SER A 24 -13.94 -41.07 10.94
N GLU A 25 -14.70 -40.32 11.74
CA GLU A 25 -14.14 -39.37 12.72
C GLU A 25 -13.24 -40.08 13.76
N GLU A 26 -13.64 -41.27 14.23
CA GLU A 26 -12.89 -42.02 15.23
C GLU A 26 -11.48 -42.42 14.75
N GLN A 27 -11.32 -42.73 13.45
CA GLN A 27 -10.01 -43.02 12.87
C GLN A 27 -9.14 -41.77 12.78
N ALA A 28 -9.73 -40.63 12.41
CA ALA A 28 -9.02 -39.35 12.35
C ALA A 28 -8.56 -38.90 13.75
N ASP A 29 -9.41 -39.04 14.76
CA ASP A 29 -9.09 -38.72 16.15
C ASP A 29 -8.02 -39.64 16.75
N SER A 30 -8.02 -40.91 16.34
CA SER A 30 -6.99 -41.88 16.72
C SER A 30 -5.62 -41.47 16.16
N LEU A 31 -5.56 -41.02 14.90
CA LEU A 31 -4.33 -40.52 14.28
C LEU A 31 -3.79 -39.27 14.98
N ILE A 32 -4.66 -38.32 15.33
CA ILE A 32 -4.26 -37.12 16.09
C ILE A 32 -3.68 -37.51 17.44
N ARG A 33 -4.36 -38.37 18.20
CA ARG A 33 -3.87 -38.83 19.51
C ARG A 33 -2.52 -39.53 19.40
N ALA A 34 -2.36 -40.43 18.43
CA ALA A 34 -1.10 -41.10 18.18
C ALA A 34 0.03 -40.11 17.84
N ALA A 35 -0.24 -39.08 17.03
CA ALA A 35 0.74 -38.04 16.72
C ALA A 35 1.08 -37.16 17.93
N LEU A 36 0.10 -36.86 18.79
CA LEU A 36 0.33 -36.13 20.04
C LEU A 36 1.08 -36.98 21.09
N GLU A 37 1.02 -38.30 21.04
CA GLU A 37 1.76 -39.17 21.98
C GLU A 37 3.17 -39.50 21.49
N GLY A 38 3.34 -39.70 20.18
CA GLY A 38 4.59 -40.21 19.58
C GLY A 38 5.35 -39.25 18.68
N GLY A 39 4.81 -38.05 18.40
CA GLY A 39 5.39 -37.07 17.49
C GLY A 39 5.41 -37.53 16.02
N LEU A 40 5.91 -36.66 15.14
CA LEU A 40 6.04 -36.97 13.71
C LEU A 40 7.38 -37.63 13.35
N ALA A 41 8.38 -37.57 14.24
CA ALA A 41 9.73 -38.11 13.98
C ALA A 41 9.78 -39.65 13.87
N SER A 42 8.73 -40.35 14.33
CA SER A 42 8.61 -41.82 14.31
C SER A 42 8.06 -42.38 12.99
N ARG A 43 7.74 -41.52 12.02
CA ARG A 43 7.07 -41.90 10.76
C ARG A 43 8.07 -41.87 9.61
N GLU A 44 8.07 -42.92 8.78
CA GLU A 44 8.94 -42.98 7.60
C GLU A 44 8.63 -41.81 6.64
N PRO A 45 9.66 -41.10 6.14
CA PRO A 45 9.45 -39.98 5.24
C PRO A 45 8.77 -40.45 3.95
N PHE A 46 7.57 -39.94 3.71
CA PHE A 46 6.84 -40.17 2.47
C PHE A 46 7.32 -39.17 1.41
N GLU A 47 7.56 -39.61 0.18
CA GLU A 47 7.82 -38.73 -0.98
C GLU A 47 6.56 -37.92 -1.34
N ALA A 48 6.27 -36.85 -0.60
CA ALA A 48 5.24 -35.90 -0.98
C ALA A 48 5.91 -34.68 -1.65
N ALA A 49 5.84 -34.60 -2.98
CA ALA A 49 6.43 -33.49 -3.74
C ALA A 49 5.63 -32.17 -3.66
N THR A 50 4.40 -32.18 -3.13
CA THR A 50 3.49 -31.02 -3.16
C THR A 50 2.70 -30.81 -1.87
N ALA A 51 2.70 -29.56 -1.37
CA ALA A 51 1.94 -29.10 -0.21
C ALA A 51 0.42 -29.40 -0.33
N PRO A 52 -0.26 -29.80 0.75
CA PRO A 52 -1.72 -29.85 0.80
C PRO A 52 -2.35 -28.45 0.70
N ASP A 53 -3.63 -28.40 0.35
CA ASP A 53 -4.41 -27.16 0.36
C ASP A 53 -4.38 -26.47 1.74
N GLN A 54 -4.31 -25.14 1.76
CA GLN A 54 -4.18 -24.37 3.01
C GLN A 54 -5.39 -24.53 3.94
N ASP A 55 -6.60 -24.62 3.39
CA ASP A 55 -7.82 -24.81 4.21
C ASP A 55 -7.81 -26.22 4.82
N LEU A 56 -7.29 -27.21 4.09
CA LEU A 56 -7.14 -28.56 4.62
C LEU A 56 -6.09 -28.62 5.75
N GLN A 57 -4.97 -27.94 5.58
CA GLN A 57 -3.96 -27.82 6.63
C GLN A 57 -4.56 -27.16 7.88
N ALA A 58 -5.25 -26.03 7.72
CA ALA A 58 -5.88 -25.33 8.83
C ALA A 58 -6.92 -26.20 9.57
N GLN A 59 -7.74 -26.97 8.86
CA GLN A 59 -8.68 -27.91 9.48
C GLN A 59 -7.97 -28.97 10.33
N CYS A 60 -6.84 -29.50 9.83
CA CYS A 60 -6.03 -30.47 10.56
C CYS A 60 -5.37 -29.85 11.80
N GLU A 61 -4.83 -28.63 11.69
CA GLU A 61 -4.28 -27.87 12.82
C GLU A 61 -5.34 -27.66 13.91
N VAL A 62 -6.56 -27.24 13.53
CA VAL A 62 -7.66 -27.01 14.48
C VAL A 62 -8.01 -28.28 15.23
N ALA A 63 -8.15 -29.41 14.53
CA ALA A 63 -8.45 -30.69 15.16
C ALA A 63 -7.34 -31.13 16.13
N LEU A 64 -6.08 -30.95 15.73
CA LEU A 64 -4.92 -31.31 16.54
C LEU A 64 -4.76 -30.44 17.78
N VAL A 65 -4.85 -29.11 17.62
CA VAL A 65 -4.73 -28.16 18.74
C VAL A 65 -5.90 -28.35 19.70
N ARG A 66 -7.12 -28.61 19.20
CA ARG A 66 -8.28 -28.92 20.03
C ARG A 66 -8.07 -30.19 20.86
N ALA A 67 -7.60 -31.26 20.24
CA ALA A 67 -7.33 -32.53 20.94
C ALA A 67 -6.21 -32.39 21.98
N SER A 68 -5.24 -31.50 21.75
CA SER A 68 -4.13 -31.26 22.68
C SER A 68 -4.54 -30.49 23.94
N GLY A 69 -5.63 -29.72 23.90
CA GLY A 69 -6.00 -28.79 24.97
C GLY A 69 -4.98 -27.66 25.22
N ALA A 70 -4.09 -27.39 24.26
CA ALA A 70 -2.99 -26.44 24.44
C ALA A 70 -3.40 -24.96 24.41
N VAL A 71 -4.63 -24.65 24.01
CA VAL A 71 -5.17 -23.28 24.08
C VAL A 71 -5.97 -23.12 25.37
N ASP A 72 -5.55 -22.22 26.24
CA ASP A 72 -6.35 -21.80 27.40
C ASP A 72 -7.47 -20.89 26.92
N LEU A 73 -8.65 -21.47 26.67
CA LEU A 73 -9.78 -20.77 26.06
C LEU A 73 -10.23 -19.53 26.86
N ALA A 74 -10.24 -19.63 28.19
CA ALA A 74 -10.68 -18.52 29.05
C ALA A 74 -9.66 -17.38 29.02
N GLY A 75 -8.38 -17.70 29.17
CA GLY A 75 -7.30 -16.73 29.10
C GLY A 75 -7.16 -16.11 27.70
N TYR A 76 -7.30 -16.93 26.66
CA TYR A 76 -7.23 -16.49 25.28
C TYR A 76 -8.39 -15.57 24.91
N LEU A 77 -9.63 -15.86 25.32
CA LEU A 77 -10.76 -14.94 25.10
C LEU A 77 -10.52 -13.61 25.82
N ALA A 78 -10.16 -13.66 27.11
CA ALA A 78 -9.92 -12.46 27.91
C ALA A 78 -8.81 -11.58 27.32
N GLY A 79 -7.73 -12.18 26.81
CA GLY A 79 -6.60 -11.46 26.21
C GLY A 79 -6.77 -11.05 24.74
N ASN A 80 -7.89 -11.33 24.07
CA ASN A 80 -8.02 -11.11 22.62
C ASN A 80 -9.37 -10.52 22.18
N GLN A 81 -10.11 -9.84 23.06
CA GLN A 81 -11.42 -9.22 22.78
C GLN A 81 -11.42 -8.18 21.65
N ASP A 82 -10.24 -7.77 21.16
CA ASP A 82 -10.11 -6.86 20.02
C ASP A 82 -10.41 -7.52 18.66
N VAL A 83 -10.40 -8.86 18.61
CA VAL A 83 -10.54 -9.63 17.35
C VAL A 83 -11.39 -10.89 17.48
N VAL A 84 -11.80 -11.25 18.71
CA VAL A 84 -12.70 -12.38 18.97
C VAL A 84 -13.86 -11.97 19.88
N ASP A 85 -15.04 -12.49 19.56
CA ASP A 85 -16.23 -12.41 20.39
C ASP A 85 -16.44 -13.69 21.22
N ALA A 86 -17.32 -13.63 22.22
CA ALA A 86 -17.61 -14.78 23.09
C ALA A 86 -18.19 -16.00 22.34
N ASP A 87 -18.80 -15.77 21.17
CA ASP A 87 -19.40 -16.81 20.34
C ASP A 87 -18.43 -17.40 19.28
N ASP A 88 -17.20 -16.85 19.16
CA ASP A 88 -16.21 -17.32 18.19
C ASP A 88 -15.54 -18.64 18.60
N ASP A 89 -15.19 -19.47 17.61
CA ASP A 89 -14.35 -20.64 17.83
C ASP A 89 -12.88 -20.22 18.03
N LEU A 90 -12.43 -20.19 19.28
CA LEU A 90 -11.12 -19.65 19.65
C LEU A 90 -9.94 -20.48 19.15
N VAL A 91 -10.12 -21.80 19.02
CA VAL A 91 -9.07 -22.69 18.47
C VAL A 91 -8.94 -22.48 16.98
N GLU A 92 -10.08 -22.38 16.28
CA GLU A 92 -10.11 -22.03 14.86
C GLU A 92 -9.49 -20.66 14.62
N HIS A 93 -9.86 -19.67 15.42
CA HIS A 93 -9.26 -18.34 15.35
C HIS A 93 -7.74 -18.40 15.56
N PHE A 94 -7.24 -19.12 16.58
CA PHE A 94 -5.80 -19.24 16.81
C PHE A 94 -5.07 -19.82 15.60
N CYS A 95 -5.50 -20.97 15.07
CA CYS A 95 -4.81 -21.68 13.98
C CYS A 95 -4.86 -20.92 12.65
N THR A 96 -5.96 -20.22 12.38
CA THR A 96 -6.14 -19.48 11.12
C THR A 96 -5.48 -18.10 11.16
N ARG A 97 -5.62 -17.37 12.28
CA ARG A 97 -5.29 -15.95 12.39
C ARG A 97 -4.42 -15.59 13.60
N GLY A 98 -4.66 -16.20 14.75
CA GLY A 98 -4.09 -15.79 16.05
C GLY A 98 -2.56 -15.88 16.12
N TRP A 99 -1.97 -17.02 15.78
CA TRP A 99 -0.52 -17.19 15.87
C TRP A 99 0.25 -16.29 14.88
N ARG A 100 -0.30 -16.04 13.69
CA ARG A 100 0.23 -15.04 12.73
C ARG A 100 0.14 -13.62 13.28
N GLY A 101 -0.80 -13.39 14.19
CA GLY A 101 -0.95 -12.20 15.02
C GLY A 101 -0.02 -12.14 16.24
N LEU A 102 0.87 -13.14 16.43
CA LEU A 102 1.71 -13.33 17.62
C LEU A 102 0.88 -13.31 18.92
N ARG A 103 -0.28 -13.95 18.90
CA ARG A 103 -1.08 -14.23 20.10
C ARG A 103 -0.59 -15.53 20.71
N ASN A 104 -0.34 -15.53 22.02
CA ASN A 104 0.06 -16.74 22.73
C ASN A 104 -1.16 -17.65 22.98
N PRO A 105 -1.05 -18.97 22.80
CA PRO A 105 -2.15 -19.91 23.05
C PRO A 105 -2.36 -20.18 24.54
N ASN A 106 -1.31 -20.02 25.35
CA ASN A 106 -1.32 -20.12 26.81
C ASN A 106 -0.10 -19.35 27.38
N ARG A 107 -0.02 -19.19 28.70
CA ARG A 107 1.09 -18.47 29.37
C ARG A 107 2.44 -19.20 29.33
N SER A 108 2.45 -20.49 29.04
CA SER A 108 3.64 -21.35 29.01
C SER A 108 4.20 -21.54 27.60
N PHE A 109 3.69 -20.82 26.60
CA PHE A 109 4.14 -20.89 25.21
C PHE A 109 4.23 -19.48 24.61
N ASP A 110 5.44 -19.06 24.26
CA ASP A 110 5.69 -17.78 23.60
C ASP A 110 5.83 -18.00 22.09
N VAL A 111 4.77 -17.64 21.35
CA VAL A 111 4.71 -17.84 19.89
C VAL A 111 5.83 -17.10 19.17
N TRP A 112 6.14 -15.88 19.61
CA TRP A 112 7.20 -15.12 18.97
C TRP A 112 8.56 -15.75 19.24
N TRP A 113 8.90 -15.96 20.51
CA TRP A 113 10.20 -16.49 20.86
C TRP A 113 10.45 -17.87 20.25
N TYR A 114 9.46 -18.76 20.29
CA TYR A 114 9.59 -20.09 19.70
C TYR A 114 9.80 -20.03 18.18
N TRP A 115 9.11 -19.11 17.51
CA TRP A 115 9.27 -18.89 16.07
C TRP A 115 10.67 -18.39 15.76
N LEU A 116 11.17 -17.42 16.51
CA LEU A 116 12.51 -16.87 16.30
C LEU A 116 13.62 -17.92 16.54
N GLU A 117 13.53 -18.67 17.63
CA GLU A 117 14.62 -19.54 18.09
C GLU A 117 14.66 -20.89 17.36
N HIS A 118 13.50 -21.42 16.99
CA HIS A 118 13.36 -22.82 16.55
C HIS A 118 12.81 -22.98 15.13
N LEU A 119 12.32 -21.92 14.50
CA LEU A 119 11.72 -21.95 13.16
C LEU A 119 12.41 -20.94 12.23
N ASP A 120 11.83 -20.74 11.04
CA ASP A 120 12.26 -19.70 10.12
C ASP A 120 11.45 -18.40 10.37
N PRO A 121 12.06 -17.32 10.88
CA PRO A 121 11.38 -16.04 11.14
C PRO A 121 10.83 -15.38 9.85
N GLY A 122 11.34 -15.78 8.68
CA GLY A 122 10.92 -15.30 7.37
C GLY A 122 9.74 -16.06 6.75
N SER A 123 9.36 -17.22 7.29
CA SER A 123 8.25 -18.05 6.77
C SER A 123 7.07 -18.08 7.75
N GLU A 124 5.84 -17.91 7.23
CA GLU A 124 4.57 -18.11 7.97
C GLU A 124 3.87 -19.43 7.58
N ASP A 125 4.64 -20.43 7.13
CA ASP A 125 4.12 -21.71 6.66
C ASP A 125 3.95 -22.74 7.78
N VAL A 126 4.68 -22.58 8.89
CA VAL A 126 4.67 -23.51 10.02
C VAL A 126 4.07 -22.85 11.25
N ASN A 127 2.94 -23.37 11.72
CA ASN A 127 2.32 -22.96 12.98
C ASN A 127 3.23 -23.34 14.18
N PRO A 128 3.75 -22.36 14.96
CA PRO A 128 4.72 -22.62 16.03
C PRO A 128 4.23 -23.61 17.09
N LEU A 129 2.96 -23.52 17.48
CA LEU A 129 2.38 -24.41 18.48
C LEU A 129 2.28 -25.85 17.96
N VAL A 130 1.86 -26.02 16.70
CA VAL A 130 1.74 -27.34 16.07
C VAL A 130 3.12 -27.99 15.94
N HIS A 131 4.14 -27.22 15.52
CA HIS A 131 5.52 -27.70 15.48
C HIS A 131 5.99 -28.17 16.86
N HIS A 132 5.73 -27.39 17.91
CA HIS A 132 6.08 -27.79 19.28
C HIS A 132 5.39 -29.08 19.72
N LEU A 133 4.08 -29.19 19.48
CA LEU A 133 3.28 -30.36 19.84
C LEU A 133 3.73 -31.64 19.13
N LEU A 134 4.23 -31.54 17.90
CA LEU A 134 4.52 -32.69 17.05
C LEU A 134 6.01 -33.04 16.93
N ALA A 135 6.90 -32.09 17.16
CA ALA A 135 8.34 -32.28 17.04
C ALA A 135 9.08 -31.65 18.22
N GLY A 136 8.90 -30.35 18.45
CA GLY A 136 9.75 -29.58 19.37
C GLY A 136 9.81 -30.14 20.79
N ARG A 137 8.68 -30.51 21.40
CA ARG A 137 8.70 -31.09 22.76
C ARG A 137 9.39 -32.46 22.84
N PHE A 138 9.38 -33.24 21.76
CA PHE A 138 10.07 -34.53 21.67
C PHE A 138 11.58 -34.35 21.46
N GLU A 139 11.97 -33.22 20.88
CA GLU A 139 13.36 -32.81 20.67
C GLU A 139 13.93 -32.01 21.84
N GLY A 140 13.12 -31.75 22.87
CA GLY A 140 13.52 -30.97 24.05
C GLY A 140 13.61 -29.47 23.80
N LEU A 141 12.99 -28.96 22.73
CA LEU A 141 12.93 -27.53 22.45
C LEU A 141 12.03 -26.84 23.49
N ALA A 142 12.54 -25.76 24.09
CA ALA A 142 11.78 -24.99 25.06
C ALA A 142 10.59 -24.30 24.37
N PRO A 143 9.45 -24.12 25.05
CA PRO A 143 8.30 -23.37 24.52
C PRO A 143 8.37 -21.87 24.83
N THR A 144 9.29 -21.45 25.70
CA THR A 144 9.45 -20.07 26.20
C THR A 144 10.91 -19.76 26.43
N ALA A 145 11.24 -18.46 26.43
CA ALA A 145 12.58 -17.99 26.69
C ALA A 145 13.03 -18.31 28.13
N PRO A 146 14.31 -18.67 28.35
CA PRO A 146 14.85 -18.80 29.69
C PRO A 146 14.91 -17.43 30.38
N VAL A 147 14.76 -17.41 31.71
CA VAL A 147 15.00 -16.20 32.50
C VAL A 147 16.51 -15.96 32.56
N VAL A 148 16.96 -14.88 31.92
CA VAL A 148 18.37 -14.45 31.91
C VAL A 148 18.55 -13.27 32.85
N ALA A 149 19.60 -13.29 33.67
CA ALA A 149 19.95 -12.17 34.52
C ALA A 149 20.40 -10.96 33.68
N ALA A 150 20.08 -9.75 34.13
CA ALA A 150 20.56 -8.53 33.50
C ALA A 150 22.09 -8.54 33.43
N ARG A 151 22.63 -8.19 32.25
CA ARG A 151 24.07 -7.99 32.04
C ARG A 151 24.49 -6.68 32.70
N ASP A 152 25.78 -6.60 33.03
CA ASP A 152 26.36 -5.38 33.59
C ASP A 152 26.23 -4.18 32.63
N ASP A 153 26.12 -3.02 33.23
CA ASP A 153 26.16 -1.74 32.53
C ASP A 153 27.48 -1.52 31.79
N VAL A 154 27.43 -0.71 30.72
CA VAL A 154 28.61 -0.35 29.94
C VAL A 154 29.46 0.65 30.72
N VAL A 155 30.77 0.40 30.80
CA VAL A 155 31.73 1.37 31.31
C VAL A 155 31.84 2.52 30.32
N VAL A 156 31.39 3.70 30.76
CA VAL A 156 31.44 4.94 29.97
C VAL A 156 32.58 5.81 30.49
N ASP A 157 33.53 6.17 29.62
CA ASP A 157 34.51 7.22 29.88
C ASP A 157 33.96 8.57 29.39
N PRO A 158 33.54 9.48 30.29
CA PRO A 158 32.97 10.77 29.89
C PRO A 158 34.00 11.72 29.24
N ALA A 159 35.31 11.44 29.33
CA ALA A 159 36.36 12.28 28.75
C ALA A 159 36.75 11.88 27.32
N ARG A 160 36.34 10.70 26.84
CA ARG A 160 36.67 10.21 25.50
C ARG A 160 35.53 10.50 24.51
N PRO A 161 35.78 11.22 23.40
CA PRO A 161 34.78 11.38 22.33
C PRO A 161 34.40 10.02 21.75
N ARG A 162 33.09 9.75 21.63
CA ARG A 162 32.57 8.51 21.04
C ARG A 162 32.54 8.62 19.52
N ARG A 163 32.99 7.58 18.82
CA ARG A 163 32.75 7.43 17.39
C ARG A 163 31.42 6.73 17.18
N ARG A 164 30.49 7.39 16.48
CA ARG A 164 29.16 6.85 16.20
C ARG A 164 28.96 6.64 14.71
N VAL A 165 28.34 5.53 14.34
CA VAL A 165 27.84 5.29 12.98
C VAL A 165 26.32 5.33 13.01
N CYS A 166 25.70 5.99 12.03
CA CYS A 166 24.26 5.97 11.85
C CYS A 166 23.87 5.25 10.56
N LEU A 167 22.96 4.28 10.68
CA LEU A 167 22.25 3.69 9.55
C LEU A 167 20.89 4.39 9.47
N PHE A 168 20.74 5.25 8.47
CA PHE A 168 19.56 6.07 8.27
C PHE A 168 18.66 5.45 7.19
N ALA A 169 17.41 5.16 7.55
CA ALA A 169 16.40 4.67 6.62
C ALA A 169 15.56 5.83 6.08
N GLY A 170 15.53 5.96 4.74
CA GLY A 170 14.69 6.93 4.05
C GLY A 170 13.54 6.28 3.30
N TYR A 171 12.44 7.00 3.14
CA TYR A 171 11.37 6.60 2.22
C TYR A 171 10.61 7.82 1.70
N ASP A 172 10.61 7.96 0.38
CA ASP A 172 9.66 8.85 -0.27
C ASP A 172 9.05 8.19 -1.50
N VAL A 173 7.73 8.22 -1.56
CA VAL A 173 6.98 7.55 -2.61
C VAL A 173 7.13 8.26 -3.97
N ASP A 174 7.52 9.56 -3.98
CA ASP A 174 7.82 10.37 -5.18
C ASP A 174 9.30 10.34 -5.56
N GLY A 175 10.14 9.71 -4.74
CA GLY A 175 11.59 9.69 -4.94
C GLY A 175 12.27 11.02 -4.63
N ILE A 176 11.71 11.80 -3.69
CA ILE A 176 12.21 13.11 -3.26
C ILE A 176 12.89 12.99 -1.90
N ILE A 177 14.05 13.63 -1.73
CA ILE A 177 14.63 13.86 -0.40
C ILE A 177 14.15 15.24 0.06
N ASP A 178 13.16 15.27 0.95
CA ASP A 178 12.59 16.53 1.45
C ASP A 178 13.58 17.31 2.32
N ASP A 179 13.41 18.62 2.35
CA ASP A 179 14.24 19.57 3.09
C ASP A 179 14.38 19.18 4.59
N TYR A 180 13.30 18.71 5.24
CA TYR A 180 13.38 18.30 6.64
C TYR A 180 14.28 17.08 6.87
N VAL A 181 14.41 16.20 5.88
CA VAL A 181 15.31 15.04 5.93
C VAL A 181 16.76 15.52 5.81
N VAL A 182 17.02 16.45 4.88
CA VAL A 182 18.33 17.09 4.73
C VAL A 182 18.74 17.78 6.04
N ASP A 183 17.85 18.58 6.61
CA ASP A 183 18.08 19.28 7.88
C ASP A 183 18.31 18.32 9.05
N TYR A 184 17.57 17.21 9.10
CA TYR A 184 17.74 16.20 10.13
C TYR A 184 19.08 15.48 10.00
N ILE A 185 19.45 15.03 8.79
CA ILE A 185 20.72 14.36 8.54
C ILE A 185 21.90 15.32 8.77
N ALA A 186 21.77 16.59 8.38
CA ALA A 186 22.79 17.60 8.65
C ALA A 186 23.05 17.75 10.16
N ASP A 187 22.00 17.83 10.98
CA ASP A 187 22.15 17.90 12.44
C ASP A 187 22.75 16.60 13.01
N LEU A 188 22.31 15.44 12.51
CA LEU A 188 22.80 14.13 12.92
C LEU A 188 24.29 13.92 12.56
N SER A 189 24.73 14.46 11.42
CA SER A 189 26.13 14.36 10.93
C SER A 189 27.15 15.03 11.86
N ARG A 190 26.70 15.94 12.74
CA ARG A 190 27.52 16.54 13.80
C ARG A 190 27.96 15.52 14.85
N PHE A 191 27.20 14.42 15.00
CA PHE A 191 27.39 13.42 16.06
C PHE A 191 27.77 12.04 15.51
N CYS A 192 27.45 11.76 14.24
CA CYS A 192 27.53 10.44 13.63
C CYS A 192 28.13 10.49 12.22
N ASP A 193 28.86 9.43 11.86
CA ASP A 193 29.11 9.09 10.46
C ASP A 193 27.83 8.46 9.87
N VAL A 194 27.08 9.22 9.07
CA VAL A 194 25.76 8.83 8.56
C VAL A 194 25.86 8.07 7.22
N TYR A 195 25.25 6.89 7.17
CA TYR A 195 25.02 6.11 5.96
C TYR A 195 23.52 6.04 5.68
N TYR A 196 23.11 6.49 4.50
CA TYR A 196 21.70 6.65 4.14
C TYR A 196 21.27 5.60 3.11
N LEU A 197 20.14 4.94 3.32
CA LEU A 197 19.50 4.08 2.32
C LEU A 197 18.00 4.38 2.25
N ALA A 198 17.54 4.76 1.05
CA ALA A 198 16.12 4.93 0.78
C ALA A 198 15.46 3.67 0.18
N ASP A 199 14.32 3.25 0.72
CA ASP A 199 13.43 2.22 0.16
C ASP A 199 12.56 2.79 -0.98
N SER A 200 13.18 3.47 -1.95
CA SER A 200 12.50 4.12 -3.06
C SER A 200 13.43 4.32 -4.26
N THR A 201 12.85 4.65 -5.41
CA THR A 201 13.64 5.06 -6.58
C THR A 201 13.89 6.56 -6.49
N ILE A 202 15.12 6.97 -6.21
CA ILE A 202 15.55 8.37 -6.13
C ILE A 202 16.56 8.63 -7.23
N THR A 203 16.51 9.82 -7.84
CA THR A 203 17.49 10.23 -8.86
C THR A 203 18.82 10.63 -8.23
N ASP A 204 19.92 10.55 -8.98
CA ASP A 204 21.24 11.00 -8.50
C ASP A 204 21.23 12.48 -8.09
N ALA A 205 20.47 13.32 -8.81
CA ALA A 205 20.31 14.73 -8.49
C ALA A 205 19.65 14.93 -7.11
N GLU A 206 18.62 14.16 -6.79
CA GLU A 206 17.98 14.19 -5.47
C GLU A 206 18.90 13.62 -4.37
N LEU A 207 19.59 12.51 -4.64
CA LEU A 207 20.57 11.93 -3.70
C LEU A 207 21.72 12.90 -3.37
N SER A 208 22.15 13.72 -4.34
CA SER A 208 23.24 14.70 -4.14
C SER A 208 22.92 15.78 -3.09
N LYS A 209 21.65 15.95 -2.71
CA LYS A 209 21.28 16.81 -1.56
C LYS A 209 21.92 16.37 -0.24
N LEU A 210 22.34 15.11 -0.15
CA LEU A 210 23.00 14.53 1.03
C LEU A 210 24.52 14.55 0.95
N ASP A 211 25.11 15.09 -0.12
CA ASP A 211 26.55 15.20 -0.29
C ASP A 211 27.15 16.12 0.79
N GLY A 212 28.23 15.67 1.41
CA GLY A 212 28.92 16.41 2.47
C GLY A 212 28.31 16.27 3.87
N ILE A 213 27.06 15.79 4.00
CA ILE A 213 26.41 15.49 5.29
C ILE A 213 26.21 13.99 5.54
N THR A 214 26.51 13.14 4.54
CA THR A 214 26.57 11.69 4.67
C THR A 214 27.93 11.15 4.26
N ARG A 215 28.31 9.98 4.76
CA ARG A 215 29.46 9.21 4.26
C ARG A 215 29.16 8.61 2.90
N LYS A 216 27.98 8.02 2.75
CA LYS A 216 27.42 7.50 1.50
C LYS A 216 25.90 7.49 1.59
N ALA A 217 25.26 7.68 0.44
CA ALA A 217 23.81 7.60 0.28
C ALA A 217 23.46 6.68 -0.89
N TRP A 218 22.42 5.88 -0.72
CA TRP A 218 21.90 4.97 -1.73
C TRP A 218 20.38 5.06 -1.78
N ALA A 219 19.82 4.70 -2.94
CA ALA A 219 18.39 4.49 -3.11
C ALA A 219 18.17 3.15 -3.81
N ARG A 220 17.46 2.24 -3.15
CA ARG A 220 17.17 0.90 -3.65
C ARG A 220 15.83 0.44 -3.11
N PRO A 221 14.79 0.31 -3.96
CA PRO A 221 13.55 -0.31 -3.55
C PRO A 221 13.78 -1.74 -3.06
N HIS A 222 13.31 -2.04 -1.86
CA HIS A 222 13.39 -3.35 -1.24
C HIS A 222 12.08 -3.78 -0.55
N GLY A 223 11.20 -2.83 -0.20
CA GLY A 223 9.85 -3.10 0.33
C GLY A 223 9.84 -3.77 1.69
N MET A 224 10.87 -3.53 2.49
CA MET A 224 11.08 -4.14 3.82
C MET A 224 10.99 -3.11 4.96
N TYR A 225 10.55 -1.87 4.66
CA TYR A 225 10.47 -0.76 5.61
C TYR A 225 11.84 -0.43 6.24
N ASP A 226 11.84 0.42 7.25
CA ASP A 226 13.05 0.97 7.89
C ASP A 226 14.03 -0.13 8.36
N PHE A 227 13.50 -1.19 8.97
CA PHE A 227 14.29 -2.34 9.42
C PHE A 227 15.03 -3.04 8.27
N GLY A 228 14.42 -3.11 7.09
CA GLY A 228 15.08 -3.62 5.90
C GLY A 228 16.25 -2.75 5.45
N SER A 229 16.10 -1.43 5.53
CA SER A 229 17.18 -0.50 5.19
C SER A 229 18.36 -0.65 6.18
N TYR A 230 18.07 -0.76 7.48
CA TYR A 230 19.10 -1.03 8.49
C TYR A 230 19.84 -2.35 8.22
N ALA A 231 19.12 -3.42 7.89
CA ALA A 231 19.69 -4.73 7.59
C ALA A 231 20.58 -4.71 6.34
N ILE A 232 20.12 -4.10 5.24
CA ILE A 232 20.91 -3.98 4.01
C ILE A 232 22.16 -3.12 4.24
N LEU A 233 22.03 -2.00 4.96
CA LEU A 233 23.17 -1.18 5.32
C LEU A 233 24.19 -1.97 6.16
N ALA A 234 23.73 -2.71 7.17
CA ALA A 234 24.61 -3.47 8.05
C ALA A 234 25.29 -4.64 7.36
N ARG A 235 24.56 -5.42 6.55
CA ARG A 235 25.04 -6.70 6.00
C ARG A 235 25.65 -6.60 4.61
N GLU A 236 25.22 -5.64 3.78
CA GLU A 236 25.61 -5.54 2.36
C GLU A 236 26.45 -4.29 2.04
N LEU A 237 26.07 -3.10 2.54
CA LEU A 237 26.63 -1.83 2.04
C LEU A 237 27.75 -1.25 2.91
N VAL A 238 27.54 -1.17 4.23
CA VAL A 238 28.53 -0.70 5.21
C VAL A 238 29.35 -1.88 5.72
N GLY A 239 28.68 -2.96 6.11
CA GLY A 239 29.31 -4.17 6.63
C GLY A 239 29.53 -4.14 8.14
N TRP A 240 29.31 -5.29 8.80
CA TRP A 240 29.51 -5.45 10.24
C TRP A 240 30.93 -5.19 10.71
N ASP A 241 31.94 -5.46 9.86
CA ASP A 241 33.35 -5.21 10.19
C ASP A 241 33.63 -3.71 10.36
N GLU A 242 33.10 -2.88 9.46
CA GLU A 242 33.22 -1.42 9.56
C GLU A 242 32.43 -0.90 10.76
N ILE A 243 31.18 -1.36 10.95
CA ILE A 243 30.33 -1.00 12.10
C ILE A 243 31.01 -1.35 13.42
N ALA A 244 31.68 -2.50 13.50
CA ALA A 244 32.43 -2.94 14.67
C ALA A 244 33.67 -2.07 14.97
N THR A 245 34.03 -1.09 14.14
CA THR A 245 35.07 -0.10 14.49
C THR A 245 34.53 1.10 15.29
N TYR A 246 33.21 1.28 15.33
CA TYR A 246 32.54 2.38 16.06
C TYR A 246 32.20 1.98 17.49
N ASP A 247 32.09 2.96 18.38
CA ASP A 247 31.71 2.76 19.77
C ASP A 247 30.18 2.56 19.89
N GLU A 248 29.40 3.21 19.01
CA GLU A 248 27.93 3.18 19.01
C GLU A 248 27.36 3.10 17.59
N LEU A 249 26.24 2.38 17.47
CA LEU A 249 25.44 2.21 16.25
C LEU A 249 24.08 2.86 16.45
N VAL A 250 23.71 3.79 15.59
CA VAL A 250 22.43 4.52 15.61
C VAL A 250 21.54 4.06 14.46
N PHE A 251 20.32 3.64 14.76
CA PHE A 251 19.24 3.51 13.78
C PHE A 251 18.35 4.75 13.86
N ALA A 252 18.10 5.38 12.72
CA ALA A 252 17.22 6.54 12.61
C ALA A 252 16.47 6.51 11.27
N ASN A 253 15.28 7.12 11.22
CA ASN A 253 14.51 7.23 9.97
C ASN A 253 13.79 8.58 9.83
N ASP A 254 13.24 8.83 8.64
CA ASP A 254 12.55 10.06 8.27
C ASP A 254 11.04 10.09 8.64
N SER A 255 10.58 9.20 9.51
CA SER A 255 9.16 9.13 9.87
C SER A 255 8.73 10.17 10.93
N ALA A 256 9.64 11.03 11.38
CA ALA A 256 9.40 12.09 12.36
C ALA A 256 10.10 13.39 11.95
N TYR A 257 9.51 14.53 12.32
CA TYR A 257 10.06 15.86 12.10
C TYR A 257 10.92 16.27 13.29
N ARG A 258 12.19 16.63 13.05
CA ARG A 258 13.09 17.15 14.08
C ARG A 258 12.72 18.61 14.40
N LEU A 259 12.23 18.87 15.61
CA LEU A 259 11.83 20.21 16.07
C LEU A 259 12.96 20.99 16.74
N ARG A 260 13.96 20.31 17.31
CA ARG A 260 15.06 20.91 18.08
C ARG A 260 16.41 20.30 17.69
N SER A 261 17.50 20.97 18.04
CA SER A 261 18.85 20.42 17.93
C SER A 261 18.97 19.07 18.67
N LEU A 262 19.75 18.14 18.12
CA LEU A 262 20.03 16.85 18.76
C LEU A 262 21.05 16.95 19.91
N ASP A 263 21.57 18.15 20.23
CA ASP A 263 22.54 18.37 21.31
C ASP A 263 22.06 17.80 22.67
N ASP A 264 20.83 18.12 23.07
CA ASP A 264 20.27 17.65 24.35
C ASP A 264 19.98 16.14 24.34
N LEU A 265 19.58 15.61 23.18
CA LEU A 265 19.36 14.18 22.97
C LEU A 265 20.65 13.40 23.22
N PHE A 266 21.72 13.74 22.51
CA PHE A 266 23.01 13.06 22.66
C PHE A 266 23.63 13.30 24.03
N SER A 267 23.49 14.51 24.60
CA SER A 267 23.96 14.82 25.96
C SER A 267 23.24 13.98 27.02
N THR A 268 21.94 13.74 26.85
CA THR A 268 21.15 12.88 27.75
C THR A 268 21.55 11.41 27.59
N MET A 269 21.68 10.95 26.35
CA MET A 269 22.13 9.59 26.04
C MET A 269 23.54 9.30 26.59
N ASP A 270 24.47 10.25 26.48
CA ASP A 270 25.85 10.08 26.93
C ASP A 270 25.99 9.89 28.44
N ARG A 271 25.01 10.34 29.22
CA ARG A 271 24.92 10.11 30.69
C ARG A 271 24.44 8.71 31.04
N SER A 272 23.78 8.01 30.12
CA SER A 272 23.31 6.64 30.35
C SER A 272 24.47 5.66 30.26
N THR A 273 24.47 4.64 31.12
CA THR A 273 25.39 3.49 31.09
C THR A 273 24.76 2.24 30.46
N ARG A 274 23.50 2.31 30.01
CA ARG A 274 22.79 1.15 29.46
C ARG A 274 23.38 0.67 28.13
N PRO A 275 23.35 -0.65 27.83
CA PRO A 275 23.91 -1.20 26.59
C PRO A 275 23.18 -0.78 25.32
N TRP A 276 21.93 -0.33 25.43
CA TRP A 276 21.18 0.28 24.34
C TRP A 276 20.18 1.32 24.85
N TRP A 277 19.72 2.17 23.95
CA TRP A 277 18.97 3.38 24.28
C TRP A 277 17.98 3.77 23.16
N GLY A 278 16.91 4.49 23.50
CA GLY A 278 15.96 5.02 22.52
C GLY A 278 15.25 6.28 23.02
N LEU A 279 14.27 6.78 22.26
CA LEU A 279 13.58 8.02 22.62
C LEU A 279 12.49 7.83 23.68
N MET A 280 11.64 6.83 23.49
CA MET A 280 10.47 6.63 24.34
C MET A 280 10.10 5.15 24.37
N ALA A 281 9.83 4.65 25.57
CA ALA A 281 9.22 3.35 25.78
C ALA A 281 7.69 3.41 25.63
N ALA A 282 7.09 2.36 25.11
CA ALA A 282 5.65 2.23 24.96
C ALA A 282 5.14 0.85 25.40
N LYS A 283 3.88 0.81 25.81
CA LYS A 283 3.08 -0.38 26.14
C LYS A 283 1.65 -0.15 25.61
N ARG A 284 1.02 -1.14 24.97
CA ARG A 284 -0.31 -0.95 24.34
C ARG A 284 -1.48 -1.17 25.29
N ASP A 285 -1.40 -2.15 26.20
CA ASP A 285 -2.40 -2.32 27.25
C ASP A 285 -2.00 -1.46 28.46
N PHE A 286 -2.71 -0.33 28.56
CA PHE A 286 -2.85 0.50 29.75
C PHE A 286 -4.35 0.49 30.00
N HIS A 287 -4.82 -0.07 31.11
CA HIS A 287 -6.24 -0.24 31.39
C HIS A 287 -6.78 1.02 32.09
N PRO A 288 -7.38 2.00 31.38
CA PRO A 288 -7.90 3.22 32.01
C PRO A 288 -9.00 2.93 33.03
N ASP A 289 -9.76 1.86 32.84
CA ASP A 289 -10.84 1.43 33.73
C ASP A 289 -10.33 0.97 35.11
N GLU A 290 -9.01 0.76 35.25
CA GLU A 290 -8.34 0.39 36.51
C GLU A 290 -7.67 1.59 37.22
N GLY A 291 -7.75 2.80 36.65
CA GLY A 291 -7.25 4.03 37.27
C GLY A 291 -5.81 4.45 36.91
N ASP A 292 -5.17 3.71 36.01
CA ASP A 292 -3.80 3.98 35.53
C ASP A 292 -3.77 5.16 34.54
N THR A 293 -3.82 6.38 35.09
CA THR A 293 -3.90 7.63 34.31
C THR A 293 -2.65 8.50 34.40
N GLU A 294 -1.68 8.11 35.23
CA GLU A 294 -0.46 8.87 35.46
C GLU A 294 0.78 8.16 34.90
N PRO A 295 1.77 8.89 34.36
CA PRO A 295 3.02 8.29 33.88
C PRO A 295 3.83 7.65 35.01
N VAL A 296 4.23 6.41 34.83
CA VAL A 296 5.07 5.68 35.80
C VAL A 296 6.55 5.82 35.46
N PRO A 297 7.46 5.87 36.45
CA PRO A 297 8.89 5.84 36.18
C PRO A 297 9.28 4.60 35.37
N LEU A 298 10.11 4.78 34.34
CA LEU A 298 10.51 3.68 33.47
C LEU A 298 11.25 2.57 34.24
N ALA A 299 12.02 2.94 35.27
CA ALA A 299 12.70 1.98 36.14
C ALA A 299 11.71 1.00 36.79
N ASP A 300 10.54 1.49 37.22
CA ASP A 300 9.52 0.66 37.85
C ASP A 300 8.83 -0.22 36.79
N ALA A 301 8.51 0.34 35.62
CA ALA A 301 7.90 -0.39 34.51
C ALA A 301 8.78 -1.53 33.96
N MET A 302 10.11 -1.39 34.01
CA MET A 302 11.05 -2.45 33.61
C MET A 302 11.04 -3.66 34.57
N THR A 303 10.50 -3.49 35.78
CA THR A 303 10.39 -4.57 36.79
C THR A 303 9.01 -5.24 36.82
N ASP A 304 8.11 -4.87 35.90
CA ASP A 304 6.74 -5.39 35.82
C ASP A 304 6.72 -6.92 35.63
N PRO A 305 6.20 -7.69 36.60
CA PRO A 305 6.15 -9.15 36.52
C PRO A 305 5.14 -9.67 35.48
N HIS A 306 4.29 -8.80 34.91
CA HIS A 306 3.27 -9.15 33.92
C HIS A 306 3.79 -9.20 32.47
N GLU A 307 5.10 -9.27 32.24
CA GLU A 307 5.70 -9.31 30.90
C GLU A 307 5.25 -10.52 30.02
N HIS A 308 4.67 -11.55 30.63
CA HIS A 308 4.08 -12.72 29.97
C HIS A 308 2.64 -12.46 29.47
N GLU A 309 2.48 -11.40 28.68
CA GLU A 309 1.21 -11.00 28.08
C GLU A 309 0.73 -11.99 27.00
N TRP A 310 -0.59 -12.08 26.84
CA TRP A 310 -1.24 -12.83 25.75
C TRP A 310 -0.93 -12.25 24.37
N ARG A 311 -0.68 -10.93 24.34
CA ARG A 311 -0.43 -10.16 23.12
C ARG A 311 0.97 -9.58 23.19
N MET A 312 1.78 -9.90 22.21
CA MET A 312 3.13 -9.36 22.12
C MET A 312 3.15 -7.82 22.08
N ILE A 313 2.18 -7.19 21.41
CA ILE A 313 2.09 -5.72 21.30
C ILE A 313 1.96 -4.99 22.65
N ASN A 314 1.55 -5.70 23.70
CA ASN A 314 1.41 -5.15 25.05
C ASN A 314 2.71 -5.20 25.84
N ARG A 315 3.78 -5.75 25.29
CA ARG A 315 5.06 -5.80 26.01
C ARG A 315 5.78 -4.47 25.88
N LEU A 316 6.56 -4.15 26.92
CA LEU A 316 7.39 -2.96 26.95
C LEU A 316 8.41 -2.99 25.81
N HIS A 317 8.47 -1.91 25.03
CA HIS A 317 9.38 -1.78 23.90
C HIS A 317 9.77 -0.32 23.64
N LEU A 318 10.89 -0.12 22.94
CA LEU A 318 11.31 1.19 22.42
C LEU A 318 10.84 1.38 20.98
N GLY A 319 10.40 2.60 20.65
CA GLY A 319 10.04 2.95 19.27
C GLY A 319 11.25 2.93 18.32
N SER A 320 11.09 2.36 17.12
CA SER A 320 12.20 2.05 16.20
C SER A 320 12.73 3.22 15.36
N TYR A 321 12.16 4.42 15.51
CA TYR A 321 12.51 5.60 14.72
C TYR A 321 13.77 6.32 15.21
N PHE A 322 14.26 5.97 16.40
CA PHE A 322 15.59 6.34 16.89
C PHE A 322 16.04 5.34 17.97
N LEU A 323 17.05 4.52 17.67
CA LEU A 323 17.64 3.54 18.58
C LEU A 323 19.17 3.65 18.55
N VAL A 324 19.80 3.42 19.68
CA VAL A 324 21.26 3.42 19.81
C VAL A 324 21.74 2.17 20.52
N PHE A 325 22.72 1.49 19.94
CA PHE A 325 23.32 0.26 20.45
C PHE A 325 24.80 0.50 20.73
N ARG A 326 25.31 -0.04 21.84
CA ARG A 326 26.72 0.04 22.21
C ARG A 326 27.43 -1.28 22.00
N LYS A 327 28.75 -1.28 22.14
CA LYS A 327 29.62 -2.45 21.96
C LYS A 327 29.06 -3.79 22.46
N PRO A 328 28.53 -3.94 23.69
CA PRO A 328 28.02 -5.23 24.14
C PRO A 328 26.86 -5.79 23.31
N VAL A 329 26.08 -4.93 22.64
CA VAL A 329 25.01 -5.33 21.71
C VAL A 329 25.55 -5.47 20.29
N ILE A 330 26.36 -4.51 19.83
CA ILE A 330 27.00 -4.55 18.49
C ILE A 330 27.84 -5.83 18.32
N ASP A 331 28.52 -6.27 19.37
CA ASP A 331 29.40 -7.44 19.36
C ASP A 331 28.65 -8.74 19.70
N ASP A 332 27.34 -8.70 20.01
CA ASP A 332 26.54 -9.92 20.19
C ASP A 332 26.27 -10.56 18.82
N PRO A 333 26.79 -11.78 18.55
CA PRO A 333 26.61 -12.43 17.26
C PRO A 333 25.14 -12.80 16.96
N GLU A 334 24.30 -13.00 18.00
CA GLU A 334 22.86 -13.22 17.78
C GLU A 334 22.16 -11.93 17.35
N PHE A 335 22.58 -10.76 17.87
CA PHE A 335 22.03 -9.49 17.41
C PHE A 335 22.34 -9.25 15.92
N ARG A 336 23.57 -9.52 15.49
CA ARG A 336 23.94 -9.43 14.07
C ARG A 336 23.13 -10.38 13.20
N ARG A 337 23.02 -11.66 13.61
CA ARG A 337 22.18 -12.66 12.92
C ARG A 337 20.72 -12.21 12.82
N TRP A 338 20.17 -11.65 13.89
CA TRP A 338 18.79 -11.18 13.92
C TRP A 338 18.55 -10.06 12.91
N ILE A 339 19.46 -9.07 12.85
CA ILE A 339 19.40 -7.99 11.88
C ILE A 339 19.55 -8.53 10.45
N ASP A 340 20.49 -9.45 10.23
CA ASP A 340 20.72 -10.06 8.91
C ASP A 340 19.52 -10.87 8.42
N ALA A 341 18.74 -11.45 9.34
CA ALA A 341 17.54 -12.24 9.07
C ALA A 341 16.28 -11.39 8.76
N ILE A 342 16.36 -10.06 8.86
CA ILE A 342 15.24 -9.19 8.47
C ILE A 342 14.88 -9.41 7.00
N CYS A 343 13.58 -9.59 6.76
CA CYS A 343 13.03 -9.90 5.46
C CYS A 343 11.68 -9.19 5.26
N LYS A 344 11.15 -9.27 4.04
CA LYS A 344 9.86 -8.69 3.70
C LYS A 344 8.73 -9.36 4.49
N GLN A 345 7.90 -8.54 5.13
CA GLN A 345 6.72 -9.01 5.87
C GLN A 345 5.44 -8.73 5.08
N PRO A 346 4.38 -9.56 5.24
CA PRO A 346 3.14 -9.41 4.46
C PRO A 346 2.33 -8.17 4.83
N ARG A 347 2.52 -7.63 6.04
CA ARG A 347 1.75 -6.49 6.57
C ARG A 347 2.60 -5.62 7.50
N LYS A 348 2.33 -4.31 7.52
CA LYS A 348 3.01 -3.34 8.41
C LYS A 348 2.90 -3.72 9.90
N SER A 349 1.78 -4.28 10.33
CA SER A 349 1.62 -4.75 11.71
C SER A 349 2.57 -5.89 12.06
N ALA A 350 2.96 -6.74 11.10
CA ALA A 350 3.97 -7.78 11.33
C ALA A 350 5.38 -7.17 11.47
N VAL A 351 5.71 -6.09 10.74
CA VAL A 351 6.95 -5.33 10.94
C VAL A 351 7.01 -4.76 12.37
N ILE A 352 5.93 -4.12 12.84
CA ILE A 352 5.87 -3.57 14.21
C ILE A 352 6.06 -4.70 15.24
N LEU A 353 5.30 -5.78 15.10
CA LEU A 353 5.33 -6.89 16.04
C LEU A 353 6.69 -7.61 16.03
N LYS A 354 7.12 -8.14 14.88
CA LYS A 354 8.34 -8.96 14.78
C LYS A 354 9.61 -8.14 14.96
N TYR A 355 9.63 -6.87 14.52
CA TYR A 355 10.88 -6.09 14.50
C TYR A 355 10.93 -4.99 15.55
N GLU A 356 9.92 -4.12 15.67
CA GLU A 356 9.98 -3.03 16.67
C GLU A 356 9.82 -3.57 18.11
N VAL A 357 8.71 -4.26 18.37
CA VAL A 357 8.49 -4.91 19.66
C VAL A 357 9.45 -6.08 19.82
N GLY A 358 9.62 -6.88 18.76
CA GLY A 358 10.46 -8.08 18.79
C GLY A 358 11.93 -7.83 19.06
N LEU A 359 12.51 -6.73 18.55
CA LEU A 359 13.89 -6.36 18.88
C LEU A 359 14.06 -6.05 20.36
N SER A 360 13.14 -5.27 20.93
CA SER A 360 13.19 -4.91 22.35
C SER A 360 13.11 -6.15 23.23
N GLN A 361 12.21 -7.07 22.89
CA GLN A 361 12.04 -8.34 23.58
C GLN A 361 13.27 -9.23 23.43
N PHE A 362 13.81 -9.35 22.21
CA PHE A 362 15.02 -10.11 21.93
C PHE A 362 16.21 -9.65 22.77
N LEU A 363 16.45 -8.34 22.86
CA LEU A 363 17.57 -7.79 23.64
C LEU A 363 17.39 -8.01 25.14
N ARG A 364 16.18 -7.77 25.67
CA ARG A 364 15.88 -7.98 27.09
C ARG A 364 16.02 -9.43 27.52
N LEU A 365 15.54 -10.37 26.70
CA LEU A 365 15.69 -11.81 26.96
C LEU A 365 17.15 -12.28 26.99
N ARG A 366 18.08 -11.47 26.50
CA ARG A 366 19.53 -11.74 26.55
C ARG A 366 20.24 -10.97 27.68
N GLY A 367 19.47 -10.29 28.53
CA GLY A 367 19.94 -9.49 29.66
C GLY A 367 20.38 -8.07 29.28
N HIS A 368 20.08 -7.59 28.07
CA HIS A 368 20.38 -6.21 27.69
C HIS A 368 19.22 -5.28 28.06
N GLU A 369 19.34 -4.61 29.21
CA GLU A 369 18.41 -3.57 29.62
C GLU A 369 18.63 -2.25 28.86
N PHE A 370 17.58 -1.43 28.75
CA PHE A 370 17.65 -0.15 28.05
C PHE A 370 17.40 1.06 28.96
N ALA A 371 17.67 2.24 28.41
CA ALA A 371 17.13 3.51 28.91
C ALA A 371 16.51 4.28 27.74
N SER A 372 15.78 5.35 28.06
CA SER A 372 15.25 6.24 27.04
C SER A 372 15.38 7.72 27.41
N PHE A 373 15.18 8.59 26.41
CA PHE A 373 15.12 10.04 26.60
C PHE A 373 13.97 10.42 27.54
N VAL A 374 12.78 9.88 27.26
CA VAL A 374 11.63 9.97 28.16
C VAL A 374 11.81 8.89 29.23
N ASP A 375 12.01 9.28 30.48
CA ASP A 375 12.28 8.38 31.62
C ASP A 375 11.01 7.85 32.30
N ARG A 376 9.87 8.00 31.62
CA ARG A 376 8.53 7.59 32.08
C ARG A 376 7.83 6.76 31.02
N LEU A 377 7.07 5.78 31.48
CA LEU A 377 6.08 5.09 30.67
C LEU A 377 4.74 5.82 30.84
N TYR A 378 4.30 6.47 29.77
CA TYR A 378 3.01 7.16 29.74
C TYR A 378 1.86 6.17 29.54
N PRO A 379 0.65 6.50 30.03
CA PRO A 379 -0.56 5.81 29.67
C PRO A 379 -0.79 5.85 28.16
N TYR A 380 -1.10 4.68 27.59
CA TYR A 380 -1.14 4.49 26.13
C TYR A 380 0.21 4.86 25.47
N HIS A 381 0.20 4.98 24.16
CA HIS A 381 1.37 5.45 23.43
C HIS A 381 1.44 6.98 23.48
N GLY A 382 2.17 7.57 24.44
CA GLY A 382 2.12 9.02 24.75
C GLY A 382 2.47 10.00 23.61
N LEU A 383 3.09 9.55 22.50
CA LEU A 383 3.17 10.37 21.26
C LEU A 383 1.81 10.66 20.61
N TYR A 384 0.76 9.91 20.97
CA TYR A 384 -0.57 10.00 20.38
C TYR A 384 -1.64 10.49 21.36
N THR A 385 -1.24 10.96 22.54
CA THR A 385 -2.11 11.57 23.55
C THR A 385 -1.76 13.05 23.75
N ALA A 386 -2.49 13.74 24.64
CA ALA A 386 -2.16 15.11 25.01
C ALA A 386 -0.78 15.23 25.68
N ASP A 387 -0.27 14.13 26.27
CA ASP A 387 1.05 14.06 26.92
C ASP A 387 2.20 14.38 25.98
N TYR A 388 2.01 14.18 24.68
CA TYR A 388 2.97 14.61 23.66
C TYR A 388 3.41 16.07 23.86
N PHE A 389 2.46 16.97 24.14
CA PHE A 389 2.76 18.39 24.31
C PHE A 389 3.42 18.69 25.66
N THR A 390 3.23 17.82 26.67
CA THR A 390 3.99 17.88 27.93
C THR A 390 5.44 17.48 27.67
N MET A 391 5.66 16.33 27.03
CA MET A 391 7.00 15.87 26.65
C MET A 391 7.74 16.88 25.77
N LEU A 392 7.03 17.55 24.85
CA LEU A 392 7.62 18.58 24.00
C LEU A 392 8.09 19.82 24.78
N ARG A 393 7.38 20.21 25.86
CA ARG A 393 7.83 21.26 26.79
C ARG A 393 9.04 20.82 27.59
N ASP A 394 9.10 19.54 27.93
CA ASP A 394 10.21 18.93 28.67
C ASP A 394 11.45 18.64 27.80
N GLY A 395 11.41 19.03 26.52
CA GLY A 395 12.56 18.98 25.61
C GLY A 395 12.55 17.84 24.59
N PHE A 396 11.46 17.06 24.49
CA PHE A 396 11.35 16.00 23.49
C PHE A 396 11.55 16.58 22.06
N PRO A 397 12.47 16.03 21.24
CA PRO A 397 12.96 16.74 20.05
C PRO A 397 12.19 16.48 18.76
N PHE A 398 11.21 15.56 18.75
CA PHE A 398 10.56 15.11 17.52
C PHE A 398 9.04 15.29 17.52
N LEU A 399 8.46 15.57 16.35
CA LEU A 399 7.02 15.48 16.07
C LEU A 399 6.74 14.30 15.15
N LYS A 400 5.88 13.38 15.58
CA LYS A 400 5.55 12.20 14.78
C LYS A 400 4.49 12.53 13.72
N ARG A 401 4.81 12.32 12.45
CA ARG A 401 3.88 12.57 11.32
C ARG A 401 2.54 11.85 11.49
N ASN A 402 2.56 10.63 12.02
CA ASN A 402 1.36 9.81 12.26
C ASN A 402 0.36 10.43 13.25
N LEU A 403 0.79 11.34 14.14
CA LEU A 403 -0.13 12.04 15.02
C LEU A 403 -1.13 12.88 14.22
N MET A 404 -0.65 13.57 13.17
CA MET A 404 -1.49 14.40 12.32
C MET A 404 -2.21 13.59 11.25
N SER A 405 -1.56 12.58 10.67
CA SER A 405 -2.16 11.80 9.59
C SER A 405 -3.13 10.74 10.11
N GLU A 406 -2.68 9.81 10.94
CA GLU A 406 -3.47 8.65 11.37
C GLU A 406 -4.28 8.92 12.64
N ASN A 407 -3.73 9.73 13.56
CA ASN A 407 -4.31 10.05 14.86
C ASN A 407 -4.91 8.83 15.57
N PRO A 408 -4.09 7.81 15.91
CA PRO A 408 -4.58 6.47 16.28
C PRO A 408 -5.37 6.40 17.59
N LEU A 409 -5.27 7.41 18.45
CA LEU A 409 -6.00 7.53 19.71
C LEU A 409 -7.01 8.69 19.69
N ASP A 410 -7.37 9.17 18.49
CA ASP A 410 -8.40 10.19 18.29
C ASP A 410 -8.19 11.46 19.14
N LEU A 411 -6.94 11.92 19.24
CA LEU A 411 -6.61 13.16 19.93
C LEU A 411 -7.37 14.33 19.30
N ALA A 412 -8.14 15.05 20.13
CA ALA A 412 -8.90 16.19 19.68
C ALA A 412 -8.01 17.39 19.33
N ASP A 413 -8.54 18.25 18.45
CA ASP A 413 -7.99 19.56 18.14
C ASP A 413 -6.56 19.52 17.52
N VAL A 414 -6.21 18.40 16.87
CA VAL A 414 -4.92 18.24 16.18
C VAL A 414 -4.77 19.14 14.96
N PHE A 415 -5.87 19.66 14.38
CA PHE A 415 -5.82 20.67 13.31
C PHE A 415 -4.98 21.90 13.69
N ASP A 416 -4.90 22.21 14.98
CA ASP A 416 -4.20 23.38 15.54
C ASP A 416 -2.76 23.04 15.99
N TRP A 417 -2.21 21.91 15.51
CA TRP A 417 -0.88 21.44 15.88
C TRP A 417 0.20 22.49 15.64
N LYS A 418 0.13 23.26 14.53
CA LYS A 418 1.14 24.30 14.22
C LYS A 418 1.23 25.33 15.33
N ARG A 419 0.09 25.89 15.75
CA ARG A 419 0.05 26.88 16.84
C ARG A 419 0.58 26.28 18.14
N ARG A 420 0.10 25.08 18.49
CA ARG A 420 0.50 24.39 19.73
C ARG A 420 2.01 24.08 19.77
N VAL A 421 2.60 23.72 18.63
CA VAL A 421 4.05 23.51 18.53
C VAL A 421 4.80 24.83 18.55
N ALA A 422 4.36 25.86 17.81
CA ALA A 422 4.99 27.17 17.81
C ALA A 422 5.03 27.82 19.21
N ASP A 423 4.00 27.61 20.02
CA ASP A 423 3.94 28.09 21.41
C ASP A 423 5.03 27.45 22.30
N ILE A 424 5.56 26.27 21.93
CA ILE A 424 6.57 25.50 22.70
C ILE A 424 7.96 25.54 22.05
N VAL A 425 8.01 25.59 20.72
CA VAL A 425 9.21 25.56 19.87
C VAL A 425 9.06 26.65 18.78
N PRO A 426 9.25 27.93 19.12
CA PRO A 426 8.96 29.04 18.20
C PRO A 426 9.88 29.07 16.97
N ASP A 427 11.07 28.45 17.05
CA ASP A 427 12.07 28.45 15.98
C ASP A 427 11.91 27.26 14.99
N ALA A 428 10.90 26.40 15.18
CA ALA A 428 10.68 25.26 14.29
C ALA A 428 10.10 25.71 12.93
N ASP A 429 10.63 25.19 11.82
CA ASP A 429 10.07 25.43 10.48
C ASP A 429 8.83 24.54 10.23
N LEU A 430 7.70 25.00 10.76
CA LEU A 430 6.43 24.27 10.69
C LEU A 430 5.82 24.24 9.28
N ASP A 431 6.14 25.23 8.45
CA ASP A 431 5.65 25.27 7.08
C ASP A 431 6.36 24.21 6.22
N MET A 432 7.65 23.95 6.47
CA MET A 432 8.37 22.83 5.87
C MET A 432 7.72 21.47 6.22
N PHE A 433 7.39 21.26 7.49
CA PHE A 433 6.73 20.03 7.94
C PHE A 433 5.32 19.88 7.36
N GLU A 434 4.56 20.97 7.26
CA GLU A 434 3.23 20.96 6.65
C GLU A 434 3.29 20.65 5.15
N ARG A 435 4.24 21.24 4.41
CA ARG A 435 4.46 20.92 2.98
C ARG A 435 4.72 19.43 2.78
N ASN A 436 5.58 18.82 3.60
CA ASN A 436 5.79 17.38 3.54
C ASN A 436 4.52 16.60 3.90
N LEU A 437 3.88 16.93 5.02
CA LEU A 437 2.70 16.23 5.53
C LEU A 437 1.60 16.15 4.47
N LEU A 438 1.25 17.30 3.87
CA LEU A 438 0.18 17.40 2.87
C LEU A 438 0.52 16.69 1.56
N ARG A 439 1.80 16.46 1.26
CA ARG A 439 2.26 15.76 0.05
C ARG A 439 2.22 14.24 0.22
N VAL A 440 2.64 13.72 1.37
CA VAL A 440 2.88 12.27 1.56
C VAL A 440 1.78 11.55 2.32
N ALA A 441 1.04 12.23 3.19
CA ALA A 441 0.00 11.59 3.98
C ALA A 441 -1.35 11.51 3.23
N ALA A 442 -2.14 10.50 3.59
CA ALA A 442 -3.45 10.27 3.01
C ALA A 442 -4.42 11.40 3.40
N ASP A 443 -4.96 12.11 2.40
CA ASP A 443 -5.80 13.31 2.62
C ASP A 443 -7.06 13.02 3.44
N ASP A 444 -7.71 11.87 3.19
CA ASP A 444 -8.88 11.44 3.96
C ASP A 444 -8.56 11.19 5.44
N ARG A 445 -7.36 10.69 5.74
CA ARG A 445 -6.88 10.50 7.12
C ARG A 445 -6.58 11.82 7.81
N ILE A 446 -5.88 12.74 7.14
CA ILE A 446 -5.65 14.11 7.65
C ILE A 446 -6.98 14.79 7.94
N ARG A 447 -7.93 14.77 6.99
CA ARG A 447 -9.25 15.40 7.16
C ARG A 447 -10.03 14.79 8.32
N ARG A 448 -9.98 13.46 8.52
CA ARG A 448 -10.57 12.82 9.70
C ARG A 448 -9.91 13.33 10.99
N SER A 449 -8.59 13.27 11.07
CA SER A 449 -7.82 13.69 12.24
C SER A 449 -8.10 15.15 12.58
N PHE A 450 -8.23 16.00 11.56
CA PHE A 450 -8.53 17.42 11.72
C PHE A 450 -10.01 17.71 11.93
N ALA A 451 -10.91 16.73 11.83
CA ALA A 451 -12.33 16.89 12.12
C ALA A 451 -12.68 16.46 13.56
N ILE A 452 -11.76 15.81 14.29
CA ILE A 452 -11.94 15.49 15.71
C ILE A 452 -11.81 16.79 16.51
N ARG A 453 -12.85 17.12 17.27
CA ARG A 453 -12.99 18.41 17.96
C ARG A 453 -13.42 18.22 19.40
N THR A 454 -12.90 19.04 20.30
CA THR A 454 -13.49 19.19 21.63
C THR A 454 -14.77 20.02 21.52
N ARG A 455 -15.88 19.52 22.07
CA ARG A 455 -17.18 20.20 22.16
C ARG A 455 -17.17 21.25 23.28
N GLU A 456 -18.17 22.13 23.29
CA GLU A 456 -18.33 23.16 24.34
C GLU A 456 -18.48 22.57 25.75
N ASP A 457 -18.99 21.35 25.87
CA ASP A 457 -19.14 20.61 27.14
C ASP A 457 -17.87 19.84 27.57
N GLY A 458 -16.78 19.95 26.80
CA GLY A 458 -15.51 19.29 27.06
C GLY A 458 -15.42 17.84 26.53
N THR A 459 -16.48 17.30 25.93
CA THR A 459 -16.44 15.95 25.32
C THR A 459 -15.79 15.98 23.94
N VAL A 460 -15.24 14.85 23.49
CA VAL A 460 -14.60 14.74 22.17
C VAL A 460 -15.61 14.26 21.12
N ASP A 461 -15.75 15.01 20.04
CA ASP A 461 -16.54 14.63 18.87
C ASP A 461 -15.66 13.86 17.86
N VAL A 462 -15.90 12.56 17.71
CA VAL A 462 -15.22 11.72 16.71
C VAL A 462 -16.16 11.49 15.53
N PRO A 463 -15.82 11.97 14.32
CA PRO A 463 -16.69 11.86 13.15
C PRO A 463 -16.81 10.40 12.71
N THR A 464 -17.89 9.74 13.13
CA THR A 464 -18.12 8.30 12.91
C THR A 464 -19.03 8.08 11.70
N PRO A 465 -18.56 7.40 10.65
CA PRO A 465 -19.39 7.09 9.47
C PRO A 465 -20.45 6.03 9.79
N LEU A 466 -21.57 6.06 9.04
CA LEU A 466 -22.63 5.06 9.11
C LEU A 466 -22.11 3.67 8.74
N THR A 467 -22.56 2.67 9.50
CA THR A 467 -22.43 1.26 9.15
C THR A 467 -23.26 0.92 7.91
N LYS A 468 -23.04 -0.26 7.32
CA LYS A 468 -23.85 -0.72 6.17
C LYS A 468 -25.34 -0.86 6.50
N ALA A 469 -25.70 -1.17 7.74
CA ALA A 469 -27.10 -1.29 8.16
C ALA A 469 -27.75 0.09 8.23
N GLU A 470 -27.12 1.02 8.95
CA GLU A 470 -27.59 2.41 9.08
C GLU A 470 -27.64 3.12 7.73
N MET A 471 -26.67 2.86 6.84
CA MET A 471 -26.65 3.44 5.50
C MET A 471 -27.86 3.00 4.64
N ARG A 472 -28.35 1.77 4.80
CA ARG A 472 -29.58 1.31 4.09
C ARG A 472 -30.82 2.03 4.61
N GLU A 473 -30.92 2.19 5.91
CA GLU A 473 -32.03 2.90 6.55
C GLU A 473 -32.02 4.38 6.16
N ALA A 474 -30.84 5.02 6.22
CA ALA A 474 -30.64 6.40 5.82
C ALA A 474 -30.96 6.60 4.32
N ASP A 475 -30.57 5.68 3.44
CA ASP A 475 -30.93 5.73 2.01
C ASP A 475 -32.44 5.69 1.82
N ALA A 476 -33.15 4.81 2.54
CA ALA A 476 -34.61 4.74 2.48
C ALA A 476 -35.29 6.03 2.97
N ALA A 477 -34.73 6.71 3.98
CA ALA A 477 -35.33 7.89 4.60
C ALA A 477 -34.94 9.22 3.95
N THR A 478 -33.79 9.30 3.26
CA THR A 478 -33.20 10.58 2.82
C THR A 478 -33.64 10.97 1.40
N PRO A 479 -34.22 12.17 1.17
CA PRO A 479 -34.62 12.59 -0.18
C PRO A 479 -33.42 12.68 -1.13
N THR A 480 -33.64 12.32 -2.39
CA THR A 480 -32.64 12.46 -3.47
C THR A 480 -33.00 13.61 -4.40
N TYR A 481 -31.99 14.24 -5.03
CA TYR A 481 -32.16 15.39 -5.91
C TYR A 481 -31.52 15.15 -7.27
N ASP A 482 -32.30 15.32 -8.36
CA ASP A 482 -31.82 15.13 -9.74
C ASP A 482 -30.61 15.99 -10.09
N HIS A 483 -30.57 17.22 -9.56
CA HIS A 483 -29.50 18.18 -9.78
C HIS A 483 -28.27 17.97 -8.88
N TRP A 484 -28.22 16.91 -8.05
CA TRP A 484 -27.05 16.56 -7.23
C TRP A 484 -26.27 15.43 -7.90
N TRP A 485 -25.06 15.77 -8.34
CA TRP A 485 -24.20 14.93 -9.17
C TRP A 485 -22.96 14.53 -8.37
N ALA A 486 -22.84 13.25 -8.05
CA ALA A 486 -21.70 12.70 -7.34
C ALA A 486 -20.65 12.13 -8.30
N PHE A 487 -19.40 12.54 -8.08
CA PHE A 487 -18.20 12.14 -8.80
C PHE A 487 -17.24 11.44 -7.84
N PRO A 488 -17.49 10.17 -7.49
CA PRO A 488 -16.51 9.37 -6.78
C PRO A 488 -15.25 9.18 -7.60
N VAL A 489 -14.11 9.50 -6.99
CA VAL A 489 -12.79 9.30 -7.58
C VAL A 489 -12.54 7.82 -7.83
N CYS A 490 -11.49 7.48 -8.59
CA CYS A 490 -11.18 6.08 -8.84
C CYS A 490 -10.93 5.31 -7.53
N ALA A 491 -11.45 4.09 -7.45
CA ALA A 491 -11.38 3.27 -6.23
C ALA A 491 -10.01 2.62 -5.98
N TYR A 492 -9.10 2.68 -6.96
CA TYR A 492 -7.82 1.97 -6.92
C TYR A 492 -6.62 2.91 -6.77
N ASP A 493 -6.54 3.97 -7.57
CA ASP A 493 -5.43 4.94 -7.52
C ASP A 493 -5.82 6.27 -6.86
N HIS A 494 -7.12 6.45 -6.57
CA HIS A 494 -7.70 7.61 -5.90
C HIS A 494 -7.58 8.92 -6.69
N THR A 495 -7.39 8.85 -8.01
CA THR A 495 -7.31 10.03 -8.88
C THR A 495 -8.68 10.52 -9.32
N PHE A 496 -8.78 11.84 -9.57
CA PHE A 496 -9.92 12.48 -10.24
C PHE A 496 -9.53 12.86 -11.66
N ALA A 497 -9.53 11.86 -12.55
CA ALA A 497 -8.93 11.94 -13.88
C ALA A 497 -9.76 11.18 -14.92
N GLY A 498 -9.60 11.50 -16.20
CA GLY A 498 -10.31 10.80 -17.29
C GLY A 498 -11.80 11.16 -17.38
N ASN A 499 -12.68 10.15 -17.55
CA ASN A 499 -14.08 10.40 -17.93
C ASN A 499 -14.85 11.17 -16.85
N GLU A 500 -14.68 10.82 -15.58
CA GLU A 500 -15.33 11.51 -14.46
C GLU A 500 -14.93 12.98 -14.36
N ARG A 501 -13.66 13.30 -14.66
CA ARG A 501 -13.17 14.69 -14.68
C ARG A 501 -13.73 15.45 -15.88
N ALA A 502 -13.78 14.84 -17.06
CA ALA A 502 -14.33 15.47 -18.25
C ALA A 502 -15.82 15.82 -18.11
N VAL A 503 -16.62 14.92 -17.53
CA VAL A 503 -18.04 15.20 -17.23
C VAL A 503 -18.18 16.33 -16.22
N PHE A 504 -17.33 16.35 -15.19
CA PHE A 504 -17.32 17.45 -14.20
C PHE A 504 -16.98 18.79 -14.87
N GLU A 505 -15.95 18.85 -15.71
CA GLU A 505 -15.54 20.09 -16.40
C GLU A 505 -16.65 20.65 -17.30
N GLU A 506 -17.39 19.79 -18.01
CA GLU A 506 -18.51 20.21 -18.86
C GLU A 506 -19.63 20.91 -18.05
N VAL A 507 -19.82 20.52 -16.78
CA VAL A 507 -20.83 21.15 -15.91
C VAL A 507 -20.24 22.09 -14.87
N ARG A 508 -18.91 22.27 -14.81
CA ARG A 508 -18.19 22.92 -13.70
C ARG A 508 -18.83 24.22 -13.25
N ASP A 509 -19.18 25.06 -14.21
CA ASP A 509 -19.70 26.42 -13.97
C ASP A 509 -21.24 26.50 -14.12
N ASP A 510 -21.97 25.38 -14.17
CA ASP A 510 -23.44 25.36 -14.19
C ASP A 510 -24.01 25.50 -12.75
N PRO A 511 -24.54 26.67 -12.33
CA PRO A 511 -25.06 26.86 -10.97
C PRO A 511 -26.26 25.97 -10.63
N SER A 512 -26.98 25.48 -11.64
CA SER A 512 -28.17 24.66 -11.44
C SER A 512 -27.83 23.25 -10.95
N ILE A 513 -26.57 22.82 -11.09
CA ILE A 513 -26.09 21.49 -10.67
C ILE A 513 -25.22 21.65 -9.44
N LYS A 514 -25.46 20.81 -8.43
CA LYS A 514 -24.55 20.61 -7.31
C LYS A 514 -23.59 19.47 -7.63
N LYS A 515 -22.29 19.76 -7.67
CA LYS A 515 -21.25 18.76 -7.96
C LYS A 515 -20.59 18.33 -6.65
N ILE A 516 -20.56 17.03 -6.41
CA ILE A 516 -20.00 16.44 -5.19
C ILE A 516 -18.84 15.54 -5.61
N VAL A 517 -17.62 16.01 -5.45
CA VAL A 517 -16.41 15.21 -5.69
C VAL A 517 -16.10 14.42 -4.42
N LEU A 518 -16.22 13.09 -4.49
CA LEU A 518 -16.03 12.21 -3.34
C LEU A 518 -14.61 11.64 -3.35
N THR A 519 -13.75 12.18 -2.50
CA THR A 519 -12.30 11.88 -2.45
C THR A 519 -11.96 10.65 -1.61
N ARG A 520 -10.71 10.21 -1.69
CA ARG A 520 -10.11 9.15 -0.85
C ARG A 520 -8.75 9.67 -0.36
N SER A 521 -7.71 8.84 -0.40
CA SER A 521 -6.40 9.18 0.16
C SER A 521 -5.58 10.21 -0.63
N ARG A 522 -5.95 10.55 -1.87
CA ARG A 522 -5.29 11.65 -2.58
C ARG A 522 -6.04 12.94 -2.35
N ARG A 523 -5.27 14.00 -2.07
CA ARG A 523 -5.77 15.37 -2.06
C ARG A 523 -6.18 15.75 -3.48
N ILE A 524 -7.39 16.27 -3.59
CA ILE A 524 -7.99 16.72 -4.84
C ILE A 524 -8.56 18.10 -4.59
N GLU A 525 -8.25 19.01 -5.51
CA GLU A 525 -8.80 20.35 -5.55
C GLU A 525 -9.64 20.44 -6.82
N ALA A 526 -10.88 20.86 -6.66
CA ALA A 526 -11.82 21.03 -7.75
C ALA A 526 -12.65 22.29 -7.47
N GLU A 527 -12.56 23.25 -8.37
CA GLU A 527 -13.24 24.54 -8.28
C GLU A 527 -14.39 24.61 -9.29
N GLY A 528 -15.30 25.55 -9.09
CA GLY A 528 -16.48 25.76 -9.93
C GLY A 528 -17.67 26.26 -9.13
N GLU A 529 -18.80 26.44 -9.80
CA GLU A 529 -20.04 26.86 -9.13
C GLU A 529 -20.73 25.66 -8.46
N ASN A 530 -21.13 25.81 -7.19
CA ASN A 530 -21.85 24.79 -6.42
C ASN A 530 -21.11 23.44 -6.35
N VAL A 531 -19.79 23.49 -6.17
CA VAL A 531 -18.90 22.33 -6.01
C VAL A 531 -18.63 22.07 -4.52
N VAL A 532 -18.68 20.80 -4.12
CA VAL A 532 -18.25 20.31 -2.81
C VAL A 532 -17.23 19.20 -3.02
N VAL A 533 -16.11 19.27 -2.29
CA VAL A 533 -15.05 18.25 -2.31
C VAL A 533 -14.92 17.67 -0.91
N VAL A 534 -15.22 16.37 -0.75
CA VAL A 534 -15.34 15.74 0.57
C VAL A 534 -14.90 14.27 0.54
N PRO A 535 -14.25 13.73 1.59
CA PRO A 535 -13.90 12.32 1.65
C PRO A 535 -15.12 11.42 1.61
N LEU A 536 -15.10 10.42 0.72
CA LEU A 536 -16.19 9.45 0.51
C LEU A 536 -16.62 8.75 1.81
N PHE A 537 -15.66 8.41 2.66
CA PHE A 537 -15.88 7.67 3.90
C PHE A 537 -16.13 8.56 5.12
N SER A 538 -16.22 9.87 4.95
CA SER A 538 -16.62 10.77 6.05
C SER A 538 -18.14 10.77 6.24
N PRO A 539 -18.66 11.12 7.44
CA PRO A 539 -20.09 11.31 7.65
C PRO A 539 -20.70 12.30 6.64
N GLU A 540 -20.01 13.40 6.36
CA GLU A 540 -20.43 14.41 5.38
C GLU A 540 -20.50 13.83 3.97
N GLY A 541 -19.48 13.09 3.53
CA GLY A 541 -19.46 12.42 2.22
C GLY A 541 -20.60 11.42 2.06
N GLN A 542 -20.94 10.67 3.11
CA GLN A 542 -22.11 9.78 3.12
C GLN A 542 -23.42 10.57 3.02
N GLN A 543 -23.56 11.69 3.72
CA GLN A 543 -24.75 12.55 3.62
C GLN A 543 -24.96 13.13 2.22
N TYR A 544 -23.89 13.50 1.52
CA TYR A 544 -23.98 13.96 0.14
C TYR A 544 -24.36 12.85 -0.83
N VAL A 545 -23.74 11.67 -0.74
CA VAL A 545 -24.03 10.58 -1.68
C VAL A 545 -25.45 10.02 -1.49
N LEU A 546 -25.98 10.01 -0.26
CA LEU A 546 -27.38 9.67 0.04
C LEU A 546 -28.39 10.58 -0.65
N ARG A 547 -28.02 11.83 -0.95
CA ARG A 547 -28.88 12.83 -1.60
C ARG A 547 -28.64 12.95 -3.11
N ALA A 548 -27.51 12.44 -3.60
CA ALA A 548 -27.13 12.53 -5.00
C ALA A 548 -27.91 11.54 -5.86
N ARG A 549 -28.78 12.03 -6.75
CA ARG A 549 -29.53 11.14 -7.64
C ARG A 549 -28.71 10.68 -8.84
N GLN A 550 -27.75 11.46 -9.31
CA GLN A 550 -26.83 11.05 -10.39
C GLN A 550 -25.47 10.72 -9.79
N ILE A 551 -24.97 9.50 -10.03
CA ILE A 551 -23.68 9.03 -9.51
C ILE A 551 -22.85 8.47 -10.67
N PHE A 552 -21.72 9.11 -10.95
CA PHE A 552 -20.84 8.76 -12.06
C PHE A 552 -19.73 7.82 -11.58
N VAL A 553 -19.70 6.59 -12.09
CA VAL A 553 -18.77 5.55 -11.60
C VAL A 553 -17.82 5.07 -12.70
N LYS A 554 -16.56 4.80 -12.34
CA LYS A 554 -15.51 4.38 -13.29
C LYS A 554 -15.42 2.87 -13.51
N HIS A 555 -15.78 2.06 -12.50
CA HIS A 555 -15.65 0.61 -12.54
C HIS A 555 -17.00 -0.06 -12.35
N ALA A 556 -17.59 0.10 -11.17
CA ALA A 556 -18.92 -0.39 -10.84
C ALA A 556 -19.46 0.36 -9.62
N PRO A 557 -20.80 0.45 -9.46
CA PRO A 557 -21.47 1.08 -8.32
C PRO A 557 -20.84 0.71 -6.98
N ARG A 558 -20.74 -0.58 -6.66
CA ARG A 558 -20.22 -1.08 -5.37
C ARG A 558 -18.70 -0.98 -5.20
N ILE A 559 -17.97 -0.69 -6.28
CA ILE A 559 -16.51 -0.49 -6.24
C ILE A 559 -16.21 0.98 -5.96
N ASN A 560 -16.83 1.89 -6.72
CA ASN A 560 -16.63 3.33 -6.57
C ASN A 560 -17.36 3.91 -5.35
N VAL A 561 -18.51 3.36 -4.98
CA VAL A 561 -19.31 3.74 -3.81
C VAL A 561 -19.70 2.46 -3.06
N PRO A 562 -18.85 1.95 -2.14
CA PRO A 562 -19.04 0.66 -1.49
C PRO A 562 -20.12 0.68 -0.39
N PHE A 563 -21.20 1.44 -0.63
CA PHE A 563 -22.35 1.59 0.23
C PHE A 563 -23.56 0.89 -0.38
N PRO A 564 -24.49 0.36 0.43
CA PRO A 564 -25.65 -0.38 -0.04
C PRO A 564 -26.79 0.56 -0.51
N LEU A 565 -26.50 1.48 -1.43
CA LEU A 565 -27.45 2.42 -2.02
C LEU A 565 -28.42 1.74 -3.00
N SER A 566 -29.67 2.20 -3.02
CA SER A 566 -30.73 1.66 -3.87
C SER A 566 -30.67 2.20 -5.31
N PRO A 567 -30.55 1.35 -6.35
CA PRO A 567 -30.58 1.79 -7.74
C PRO A 567 -31.95 2.31 -8.20
N ARG A 568 -32.99 2.21 -7.37
CA ARG A 568 -34.30 2.85 -7.61
C ARG A 568 -34.28 4.35 -7.28
N ARG A 569 -33.35 4.78 -6.43
CA ARG A 569 -33.22 6.15 -5.95
C ARG A 569 -32.05 6.87 -6.63
N HIS A 570 -31.01 6.11 -6.97
CA HIS A 570 -29.78 6.61 -7.56
C HIS A 570 -29.56 6.04 -8.96
N ASN A 571 -29.30 6.91 -9.93
CA ASN A 571 -28.84 6.57 -11.26
C ASN A 571 -27.33 6.41 -11.26
N PHE A 572 -26.86 5.17 -11.26
CA PHE A 572 -25.44 4.89 -11.48
C PHE A 572 -25.12 4.91 -12.97
N VAL A 573 -24.46 5.97 -13.43
CA VAL A 573 -23.97 6.08 -14.81
C VAL A 573 -22.52 5.62 -14.84
N ASN A 574 -22.27 4.45 -15.45
CA ASN A 574 -20.93 3.91 -15.53
C ASN A 574 -20.19 4.52 -16.72
N LEU A 575 -19.20 5.36 -16.41
CA LEU A 575 -18.36 6.03 -17.39
C LEU A 575 -17.28 5.13 -17.97
N TRP A 576 -17.01 4.00 -17.30
CA TRP A 576 -15.93 3.09 -17.62
C TRP A 576 -14.57 3.81 -17.76
N HIS A 577 -13.56 3.11 -18.27
CA HIS A 577 -12.18 3.61 -18.31
C HIS A 577 -11.43 3.23 -19.59
N GLY A 578 -12.17 2.93 -20.67
CA GLY A 578 -11.62 2.80 -22.02
C GLY A 578 -12.35 1.81 -22.90
N ILE A 579 -12.05 1.88 -24.20
CA ILE A 579 -12.66 1.02 -25.22
C ILE A 579 -11.96 -0.35 -25.17
N PRO A 580 -12.68 -1.44 -24.90
CA PRO A 580 -12.07 -2.73 -24.57
C PRO A 580 -11.53 -3.44 -25.81
N VAL A 581 -10.23 -3.68 -25.87
CA VAL A 581 -9.63 -4.62 -26.85
C VAL A 581 -9.69 -6.06 -26.33
N LYS A 582 -9.48 -6.21 -25.01
CA LYS A 582 -9.47 -7.48 -24.27
C LYS A 582 -10.89 -7.81 -23.81
N ARG A 583 -11.22 -9.10 -23.73
CA ARG A 583 -12.45 -9.52 -23.04
C ARG A 583 -12.31 -9.25 -21.54
N PHE A 584 -13.43 -8.91 -20.91
CA PHE A 584 -13.52 -8.63 -19.49
C PHE A 584 -14.95 -8.87 -19.01
N GLY A 585 -15.18 -8.73 -17.70
CA GLY A 585 -16.50 -8.94 -17.12
C GLY A 585 -17.03 -10.33 -17.45
N THR A 586 -18.31 -10.46 -17.78
CA THR A 586 -18.91 -11.76 -18.11
C THR A 586 -18.44 -12.38 -19.43
N ALA A 587 -17.71 -11.61 -20.27
CA ALA A 587 -17.15 -12.11 -21.52
C ALA A 587 -15.74 -12.71 -21.34
N SER A 588 -15.10 -12.50 -20.20
CA SER A 588 -13.75 -13.01 -19.93
C SER A 588 -13.75 -14.51 -19.66
N ARG A 589 -12.70 -15.20 -20.10
CA ARG A 589 -12.54 -16.65 -19.87
C ARG A 589 -12.04 -16.98 -18.46
N ASP A 590 -11.35 -16.06 -17.80
CA ASP A 590 -10.76 -16.21 -16.46
C ASP A 590 -11.73 -15.85 -15.31
N THR A 591 -12.97 -15.43 -15.62
CA THR A 591 -13.95 -15.01 -14.61
C THR A 591 -15.19 -15.88 -14.54
N VAL A 592 -15.15 -17.09 -15.10
CA VAL A 592 -16.31 -18.02 -15.12
C VAL A 592 -16.87 -18.23 -13.71
N ASP A 593 -16.00 -18.47 -12.73
CA ASP A 593 -16.38 -18.68 -11.32
C ASP A 593 -16.83 -17.39 -10.60
N LYS A 594 -16.53 -16.22 -11.17
CA LYS A 594 -16.85 -14.90 -10.60
C LYS A 594 -18.09 -14.26 -11.22
N ARG A 595 -18.77 -14.96 -12.13
CA ARG A 595 -19.88 -14.41 -12.93
C ARG A 595 -20.99 -13.79 -12.08
N ALA A 596 -21.50 -14.50 -11.07
CA ALA A 596 -22.55 -13.98 -10.20
C ALA A 596 -22.14 -12.71 -9.44
N ALA A 597 -20.86 -12.59 -9.05
CA ALA A 597 -20.35 -11.38 -8.41
C ALA A 597 -20.30 -10.20 -9.39
N ILE A 598 -19.85 -10.43 -10.62
CA ILE A 598 -19.82 -9.43 -11.70
C ILE A 598 -21.24 -8.95 -12.02
N GLU A 599 -22.19 -9.87 -12.16
CA GLU A 599 -23.60 -9.52 -12.41
C GLU A 599 -24.18 -8.66 -11.29
N ARG A 600 -23.88 -8.96 -10.02
CA ARG A 600 -24.29 -8.13 -8.88
C ARG A 600 -23.68 -6.73 -8.90
N HIS A 601 -22.48 -6.58 -9.44
CA HIS A 601 -21.83 -5.27 -9.61
C HIS A 601 -22.43 -4.47 -10.77
N ASN A 602 -22.80 -5.13 -11.87
CA ASN A 602 -23.32 -4.48 -13.07
C ASN A 602 -24.81 -4.12 -12.97
N LYS A 603 -25.63 -4.98 -12.36
CA LYS A 603 -27.09 -4.84 -12.29
C LYS A 603 -27.59 -3.46 -11.80
N PRO A 604 -26.94 -2.77 -10.83
CA PRO A 604 -27.39 -1.45 -10.39
C PRO A 604 -27.12 -0.31 -11.38
N CYS A 605 -26.33 -0.52 -12.44
CA CYS A 605 -26.05 0.51 -13.43
C CYS A 605 -27.32 0.92 -14.19
N ARG A 606 -27.58 2.23 -14.23
CA ARG A 606 -28.63 2.82 -15.07
C ARG A 606 -28.24 2.79 -16.55
N ALA A 607 -26.96 3.05 -16.81
CA ALA A 607 -26.36 3.07 -18.14
C ALA A 607 -24.84 2.85 -18.08
N VAL A 608 -24.24 2.50 -19.22
CA VAL A 608 -22.80 2.45 -19.44
C VAL A 608 -22.48 3.27 -20.69
N VAL A 609 -21.49 4.15 -20.59
CA VAL A 609 -21.06 5.00 -21.71
C VAL A 609 -20.19 4.21 -22.67
N THR A 610 -20.42 4.40 -23.97
CA THR A 610 -19.71 3.71 -25.06
C THR A 610 -19.31 4.68 -26.16
N SER A 611 -18.34 4.27 -26.97
CA SER A 611 -17.72 5.09 -28.01
C SER A 611 -18.32 4.91 -29.40
N SER A 612 -18.75 3.69 -29.71
CA SER A 612 -19.34 3.36 -31.01
C SER A 612 -20.38 2.25 -30.88
N ARG A 613 -21.08 1.97 -31.99
CA ARG A 613 -21.95 0.78 -32.09
C ARG A 613 -21.21 -0.53 -31.82
N LEU A 614 -19.97 -0.66 -32.32
CA LEU A 614 -19.18 -1.88 -32.11
C LEU A 614 -18.74 -2.02 -30.66
N ASP A 615 -18.29 -0.92 -30.06
CA ASP A 615 -17.98 -0.86 -28.63
C ASP A 615 -19.22 -1.23 -27.78
N SER A 616 -20.40 -0.71 -28.14
CA SER A 616 -21.66 -1.04 -27.46
C SER A 616 -21.98 -2.53 -27.44
N LEU A 617 -21.65 -3.26 -28.52
CA LEU A 617 -21.81 -4.72 -28.57
C LEU A 617 -20.83 -5.44 -27.64
N ALA A 618 -19.55 -5.03 -27.63
CA ALA A 618 -18.52 -5.61 -26.76
C ALA A 618 -18.82 -5.35 -25.28
N MET A 619 -19.16 -4.10 -24.95
CA MET A 619 -19.53 -3.66 -23.61
C MET A 619 -20.77 -4.42 -23.10
N LYS A 620 -21.82 -4.55 -23.92
CA LYS A 620 -23.01 -5.34 -23.56
C LYS A 620 -22.67 -6.81 -23.26
N ALA A 621 -21.73 -7.42 -23.96
CA ALA A 621 -21.30 -8.79 -23.68
C ALA A 621 -20.57 -8.93 -22.32
N ALA A 622 -19.80 -7.91 -21.93
CA ALA A 622 -19.05 -7.88 -20.68
C ALA A 622 -19.86 -7.40 -19.46
N PHE A 623 -20.88 -6.58 -19.69
CA PHE A 623 -21.71 -5.93 -18.67
C PHE A 623 -23.05 -6.62 -18.41
N TYR A 624 -23.19 -7.91 -18.74
CA TYR A 624 -24.41 -8.66 -18.41
C TYR A 624 -24.78 -8.47 -16.92
N PRO A 625 -26.07 -8.25 -16.57
CA PRO A 625 -27.28 -8.38 -17.39
C PRO A 625 -27.75 -7.12 -18.13
N LEU A 626 -26.92 -6.09 -18.30
CA LEU A 626 -27.35 -4.85 -18.96
C LEU A 626 -27.73 -5.07 -20.44
N THR A 627 -28.70 -4.30 -20.92
CA THR A 627 -29.23 -4.35 -22.28
C THR A 627 -28.58 -3.31 -23.20
N LEU A 628 -28.81 -3.40 -24.51
CA LEU A 628 -28.21 -2.47 -25.49
C LEU A 628 -28.72 -1.02 -25.35
N ASP A 629 -29.96 -0.81 -24.92
CA ASP A 629 -30.51 0.53 -24.64
C ASP A 629 -29.86 1.21 -23.42
N GLN A 630 -29.23 0.42 -22.56
CA GLN A 630 -28.41 0.90 -21.45
C GLN A 630 -26.97 1.20 -21.87
N MET A 631 -26.56 0.90 -23.11
CA MET A 631 -25.30 1.36 -23.68
C MET A 631 -25.54 2.71 -24.35
N TRP A 632 -24.89 3.76 -23.86
CA TRP A 632 -25.06 5.13 -24.35
C TRP A 632 -23.87 5.51 -25.25
N PRO A 633 -24.04 5.50 -26.59
CA PRO A 633 -22.96 5.80 -27.53
C PRO A 633 -22.77 7.32 -27.65
N THR A 634 -22.25 7.95 -26.60
CA THR A 634 -21.95 9.39 -26.57
C THR A 634 -20.52 9.70 -27.00
N GLY A 635 -19.69 8.67 -27.21
CA GLY A 635 -18.24 8.81 -27.09
C GLY A 635 -17.81 8.84 -25.63
N LEU A 636 -16.53 8.54 -25.35
CA LEU A 636 -15.99 8.62 -24.00
C LEU A 636 -15.64 10.09 -23.66
N PRO A 637 -16.17 10.67 -22.57
CA PRO A 637 -15.93 12.07 -22.19
C PRO A 637 -14.45 12.49 -22.17
N ARG A 638 -13.55 11.63 -21.68
CA ARG A 638 -12.11 11.95 -21.60
C ARG A 638 -11.45 12.24 -22.94
N ASN A 639 -12.03 11.75 -24.03
CA ASN A 639 -11.49 11.96 -25.37
C ASN A 639 -11.55 13.43 -25.79
N ASP A 640 -12.45 14.22 -25.17
CA ASP A 640 -12.53 15.66 -25.38
C ASP A 640 -11.19 16.33 -25.00
N PHE A 641 -10.51 15.87 -23.93
CA PHE A 641 -9.20 16.39 -23.55
C PHE A 641 -8.08 16.04 -24.53
N VAL A 642 -8.23 14.96 -25.29
CA VAL A 642 -7.26 14.60 -26.34
C VAL A 642 -7.44 15.47 -27.58
N LEU A 643 -8.68 15.80 -27.94
CA LEU A 643 -9.03 16.46 -29.20
C LEU A 643 -9.11 17.98 -29.10
N ARG A 644 -9.47 18.53 -27.94
CA ARG A 644 -9.68 19.97 -27.80
C ARG A 644 -8.39 20.78 -27.96
N PRO A 645 -8.45 22.05 -28.39
CA PRO A 645 -7.31 22.96 -28.39
C PRO A 645 -6.71 23.21 -27.00
N ASP A 646 -5.40 23.55 -26.93
CA ASP A 646 -4.69 23.78 -25.66
C ASP A 646 -5.32 24.91 -24.82
N ASP A 647 -5.80 25.99 -25.46
CA ASP A 647 -6.43 27.15 -24.82
C ASP A 647 -7.82 26.86 -24.22
N GLN A 648 -8.37 25.68 -24.49
CA GLN A 648 -9.63 25.23 -23.93
C GLN A 648 -9.46 24.16 -22.84
N LEU A 649 -8.25 23.64 -22.62
CA LEU A 649 -8.02 22.69 -21.54
C LEU A 649 -8.25 23.33 -20.16
N PRO A 650 -8.66 22.53 -19.16
CA PRO A 650 -8.56 22.94 -17.77
C PRO A 650 -7.13 23.44 -17.44
N PRO A 651 -6.96 24.57 -16.71
CA PRO A 651 -5.65 25.17 -16.49
C PRO A 651 -4.63 24.24 -15.84
N ASP A 652 -5.06 23.36 -14.93
CA ASP A 652 -4.24 22.35 -14.27
C ASP A 652 -3.74 21.27 -15.25
N LEU A 653 -4.59 20.85 -16.19
CA LEU A 653 -4.19 19.92 -17.25
C LEU A 653 -3.21 20.58 -18.23
N LEU A 654 -3.44 21.84 -18.61
CA LEU A 654 -2.51 22.59 -19.48
C LEU A 654 -1.15 22.75 -18.80
N ALA A 655 -1.11 23.15 -17.53
CA ALA A 655 0.14 23.24 -16.77
C ALA A 655 0.87 21.89 -16.70
N THR A 656 0.14 20.78 -16.63
CA THR A 656 0.72 19.43 -16.64
C THR A 656 1.28 19.07 -18.02
N VAL A 657 0.59 19.44 -19.11
CA VAL A 657 1.11 19.30 -20.48
C VAL A 657 2.41 20.09 -20.65
N ASP A 658 2.43 21.35 -20.21
CA ASP A 658 3.60 22.23 -20.34
C ASP A 658 4.78 21.75 -19.50
N LYS A 659 4.52 21.27 -18.29
CA LYS A 659 5.53 20.60 -17.46
C LYS A 659 6.13 19.40 -18.19
N LEU A 660 5.30 18.53 -18.76
CA LEU A 660 5.78 17.35 -19.48
C LEU A 660 6.60 17.75 -20.71
N ARG A 661 6.13 18.73 -21.49
CA ARG A 661 6.86 19.27 -22.65
C ARG A 661 8.22 19.85 -22.22
N ALA A 662 8.29 20.53 -21.08
CA ALA A 662 9.54 21.05 -20.54
C ALA A 662 10.51 19.93 -20.09
N GLU A 663 10.00 18.85 -19.46
CA GLU A 663 10.81 17.67 -19.11
C GLU A 663 11.33 16.93 -20.35
N VAL A 664 10.52 16.86 -21.41
CA VAL A 664 10.90 16.28 -22.70
C VAL A 664 11.96 17.15 -23.40
N GLY A 665 11.78 18.47 -23.40
CA GLY A 665 12.70 19.42 -24.03
C GLY A 665 12.56 19.43 -25.56
N ASP A 666 13.69 19.43 -26.26
CA ASP A 666 13.79 19.36 -27.73
C ASP A 666 13.74 17.94 -28.30
N ARG A 667 13.60 16.94 -27.42
CA ARG A 667 13.51 15.51 -27.77
C ARG A 667 12.09 15.14 -28.19
N ARG A 668 11.97 13.98 -28.84
CA ARG A 668 10.69 13.33 -29.15
C ARG A 668 10.29 12.38 -28.02
N LEU A 669 9.03 12.38 -27.60
CA LEU A 669 8.53 11.49 -26.53
C LEU A 669 7.92 10.22 -27.13
N VAL A 670 8.55 9.08 -26.90
CA VAL A 670 7.97 7.76 -27.22
C VAL A 670 7.53 7.10 -25.93
N MET A 671 6.23 6.82 -25.80
CA MET A 671 5.70 6.22 -24.59
C MET A 671 5.70 4.70 -24.66
N PHE A 672 5.98 4.05 -23.52
CA PHE A 672 5.87 2.61 -23.33
C PHE A 672 4.85 2.30 -22.22
N LEU A 673 3.66 1.83 -22.62
CA LEU A 673 2.50 1.56 -21.75
C LEU A 673 2.09 0.07 -21.80
N PRO A 674 2.87 -0.85 -21.19
CA PRO A 674 2.55 -2.27 -21.21
C PRO A 674 1.32 -2.59 -20.34
N THR A 675 0.60 -3.68 -20.67
CA THR A 675 -0.52 -4.12 -19.82
C THR A 675 -0.07 -4.98 -18.66
N PHE A 676 -0.87 -4.96 -17.59
CA PHE A 676 -0.69 -5.83 -16.44
C PHE A 676 -0.82 -7.31 -16.82
N LYS A 677 0.06 -8.14 -16.24
CA LYS A 677 0.05 -9.60 -16.39
C LYS A 677 -0.23 -10.26 -15.04
N ASN A 678 -1.10 -11.27 -15.01
CA ASN A 678 -1.56 -11.90 -13.76
C ASN A 678 -0.41 -12.57 -12.96
N ALA A 679 0.65 -13.03 -13.63
CA ALA A 679 1.82 -13.64 -12.98
C ALA A 679 2.97 -12.65 -12.68
N GLN A 680 2.70 -11.34 -12.69
CA GLN A 680 3.63 -10.27 -12.29
C GLN A 680 4.99 -10.37 -13.03
N GLU A 681 6.12 -10.22 -12.33
CA GLU A 681 7.49 -10.10 -12.85
C GLU A 681 7.85 -11.18 -13.88
N GLN A 682 7.47 -12.44 -13.64
CA GLN A 682 7.81 -13.56 -14.51
C GLN A 682 7.03 -13.61 -15.82
N ALA A 683 5.96 -12.81 -15.95
CA ALA A 683 5.15 -12.72 -17.18
C ALA A 683 5.48 -11.51 -18.05
N TYR A 684 6.31 -10.58 -17.56
CA TYR A 684 6.78 -9.46 -18.35
C TYR A 684 7.88 -9.88 -19.33
N TYR A 685 7.99 -9.12 -20.43
CA TYR A 685 9.09 -9.31 -21.36
C TYR A 685 10.40 -8.92 -20.66
N SER A 686 11.32 -9.86 -20.58
CA SER A 686 12.64 -9.63 -19.98
C SER A 686 13.60 -9.16 -21.05
N PHE A 687 13.84 -7.85 -21.13
CA PHE A 687 14.83 -7.29 -22.04
C PHE A 687 16.23 -7.78 -21.70
N ALA A 688 16.92 -8.38 -22.67
CA ALA A 688 18.30 -8.79 -22.51
C ALA A 688 19.24 -7.56 -22.45
N PRO A 689 20.43 -7.67 -21.83
CA PRO A 689 21.35 -6.53 -21.72
C PRO A 689 21.70 -5.86 -23.05
N HIS A 690 21.79 -6.64 -24.14
CA HIS A 690 22.06 -6.11 -25.47
C HIS A 690 20.86 -5.35 -26.08
N GLU A 691 19.63 -5.75 -25.74
CA GLU A 691 18.40 -5.07 -26.17
C GLU A 691 18.24 -3.73 -25.44
N ILE A 692 18.55 -3.68 -24.14
CA ILE A 692 18.59 -2.44 -23.36
C ILE A 692 19.65 -1.49 -23.92
N ALA A 693 20.84 -2.00 -24.24
CA ALA A 693 21.91 -1.22 -24.87
C ALA A 693 21.48 -0.68 -26.25
N TRP A 694 20.77 -1.49 -27.04
CA TRP A 694 20.21 -1.07 -28.32
C TRP A 694 19.17 0.04 -28.15
N LEU A 695 18.22 -0.12 -27.22
CA LEU A 695 17.19 0.90 -26.93
C LEU A 695 17.83 2.22 -26.49
N ARG A 696 18.87 2.17 -25.64
CA ARG A 696 19.61 3.35 -25.20
C ARG A 696 20.26 4.07 -26.38
N GLU A 697 20.90 3.33 -27.27
CA GLU A 697 21.56 3.91 -28.45
C GLU A 697 20.55 4.47 -29.45
N TRP A 698 19.44 3.77 -29.68
CA TRP A 698 18.34 4.26 -30.50
C TRP A 698 17.75 5.57 -29.94
N CYS A 699 17.49 5.65 -28.63
CA CYS A 699 17.00 6.87 -27.98
C CYS A 699 17.96 8.06 -28.21
N LYS A 700 19.26 7.84 -28.10
CA LYS A 700 20.28 8.87 -28.36
C LYS A 700 20.30 9.29 -29.82
N ARG A 701 20.33 8.32 -30.74
CA ARG A 701 20.43 8.57 -32.19
C ARG A 701 19.22 9.33 -32.73
N GLU A 702 18.02 8.95 -32.29
CA GLU A 702 16.77 9.55 -32.75
C GLU A 702 16.34 10.79 -31.95
N ASN A 703 17.15 11.22 -30.98
CA ASN A 703 16.82 12.30 -30.06
C ASN A 703 15.46 12.06 -29.35
N VAL A 704 15.29 10.86 -28.81
CA VAL A 704 14.06 10.38 -28.15
C VAL A 704 14.27 10.28 -26.64
N VAL A 705 13.22 10.63 -25.90
CA VAL A 705 13.05 10.24 -24.50
C VAL A 705 11.98 9.14 -24.42
N LEU A 706 12.35 8.00 -23.85
CA LEU A 706 11.41 6.92 -23.57
C LEU A 706 10.64 7.23 -22.30
N GLY A 707 9.31 7.27 -22.36
CA GLY A 707 8.46 7.48 -21.18
C GLY A 707 7.76 6.20 -20.75
N VAL A 708 7.96 5.74 -19.52
CA VAL A 708 7.39 4.47 -19.03
C VAL A 708 6.19 4.73 -18.12
N ARG A 709 5.05 4.11 -18.45
CA ARG A 709 3.86 4.08 -17.58
C ARG A 709 3.35 2.66 -17.42
N GLU A 710 3.65 2.10 -16.26
CA GLU A 710 3.16 0.79 -15.86
C GLU A 710 1.71 0.85 -15.40
N HIS A 711 1.04 -0.30 -15.48
CA HIS A 711 -0.33 -0.42 -15.02
C HIS A 711 -0.43 -0.22 -13.50
N MET A 712 -1.50 0.39 -13.02
CA MET A 712 -1.67 0.74 -11.60
C MET A 712 -1.73 -0.47 -10.63
N ALA A 713 -1.89 -1.68 -11.18
CA ALA A 713 -1.87 -2.93 -10.44
C ALA A 713 -0.46 -3.56 -10.34
N ASP A 714 0.49 -3.07 -11.14
CA ASP A 714 1.89 -3.44 -11.04
C ASP A 714 2.53 -2.67 -9.90
N ARG A 715 2.88 -3.38 -8.82
CA ARG A 715 3.58 -2.81 -7.66
C ARG A 715 5.08 -3.03 -7.71
N ALA A 716 5.56 -3.94 -8.57
CA ALA A 716 6.97 -4.25 -8.71
C ALA A 716 7.71 -3.19 -9.54
N ARG A 717 6.98 -2.44 -10.38
CA ARG A 717 7.54 -1.46 -11.32
C ARG A 717 8.64 -2.07 -12.18
N SER A 718 8.42 -3.29 -12.65
CA SER A 718 9.43 -4.16 -13.27
C SER A 718 10.14 -3.50 -14.45
N TYR A 719 9.40 -2.82 -15.33
CA TYR A 719 9.98 -2.14 -16.50
C TYR A 719 10.69 -0.85 -16.12
N SER A 720 10.18 -0.10 -15.14
CA SER A 720 10.86 1.10 -14.65
C SER A 720 12.27 0.76 -14.12
N HIS A 721 12.42 -0.40 -13.45
CA HIS A 721 13.71 -0.90 -12.99
C HIS A 721 14.56 -1.48 -14.13
N MET A 722 13.99 -2.39 -14.92
CA MET A 722 14.70 -3.10 -15.99
C MET A 722 15.24 -2.14 -17.06
N LEU A 723 14.48 -1.10 -17.40
CA LEU A 723 14.87 -0.08 -18.36
C LEU A 723 15.66 1.08 -17.73
N GLY A 724 16.01 1.01 -16.44
CA GLY A 724 16.80 2.03 -15.74
C GLY A 724 18.03 2.52 -16.51
N PRO A 725 18.84 1.65 -17.16
CA PRO A 725 19.98 2.08 -17.97
C PRO A 725 19.65 2.94 -19.20
N VAL A 726 18.38 2.99 -19.63
CA VAL A 726 17.86 3.86 -20.70
C VAL A 726 17.48 5.24 -20.15
N GLU A 727 17.42 5.39 -18.83
CA GLU A 727 17.01 6.62 -18.12
C GLU A 727 15.58 7.08 -18.54
N PRO A 728 14.56 6.21 -18.45
CA PRO A 728 13.23 6.54 -18.93
C PRO A 728 12.54 7.60 -18.06
N LEU A 729 11.75 8.45 -18.71
CA LEU A 729 10.89 9.41 -18.02
C LEU A 729 9.77 8.66 -17.27
N ASN A 730 9.65 8.91 -15.96
CA ASN A 730 8.60 8.31 -15.13
C ASN A 730 7.24 8.96 -15.45
N LEU A 731 6.36 8.21 -16.13
CA LEU A 731 5.01 8.63 -16.51
C LEU A 731 3.91 8.01 -15.62
N SER A 732 4.24 7.58 -14.40
CA SER A 732 3.28 6.95 -13.47
C SER A 732 2.08 7.85 -13.17
N SER A 733 0.94 7.25 -12.80
CA SER A 733 -0.29 7.98 -12.41
C SER A 733 -0.13 8.85 -11.15
N ARG A 734 1.03 8.78 -10.49
CA ARG A 734 1.37 9.67 -9.38
C ARG A 734 1.95 11.00 -9.85
N ARG A 735 2.82 10.98 -10.87
CA ARG A 735 3.36 12.21 -11.49
C ARG A 735 2.40 12.82 -12.52
N TYR A 736 1.75 11.96 -13.29
CA TYR A 736 0.87 12.33 -14.39
C TYR A 736 -0.43 11.51 -14.30
N PRO A 737 -1.42 11.94 -13.49
CA PRO A 737 -2.66 11.18 -13.32
C PRO A 737 -3.41 10.98 -14.64
N ASP A 738 -3.51 12.02 -15.46
CA ASP A 738 -4.27 12.04 -16.72
C ASP A 738 -3.47 11.48 -17.89
N LEU A 739 -3.97 10.40 -18.49
CA LEU A 739 -3.39 9.79 -19.70
C LEU A 739 -3.53 10.71 -20.91
N GLU A 740 -4.60 11.50 -20.93
CA GLU A 740 -4.97 12.39 -22.01
C GLU A 740 -3.87 13.45 -22.21
N VAL A 741 -3.30 13.97 -21.12
CA VAL A 741 -2.14 14.88 -21.12
C VAL A 741 -0.93 14.21 -21.76
N LEU A 742 -0.66 12.95 -21.44
CA LEU A 742 0.45 12.19 -22.01
C LEU A 742 0.28 12.01 -23.53
N TYR A 743 -0.93 11.69 -23.98
CA TYR A 743 -1.22 11.48 -25.40
C TYR A 743 -0.98 12.74 -26.24
N ARG A 744 -1.27 13.92 -25.68
CA ARG A 744 -1.03 15.20 -26.37
C ARG A 744 0.45 15.47 -26.59
N ALA A 745 1.28 15.17 -25.58
CA ALA A 745 2.72 15.43 -25.60
C ALA A 745 3.53 14.36 -26.36
N ALA A 746 3.06 13.11 -26.42
CA ALA A 746 3.79 12.02 -27.03
C ALA A 746 3.85 12.09 -28.56
N ASP A 747 4.93 11.64 -29.18
CA ASP A 747 5.09 11.51 -30.63
C ASP A 747 4.72 10.11 -31.15
N ALA A 748 4.86 9.09 -30.30
CA ALA A 748 4.46 7.71 -30.60
C ALA A 748 4.06 6.95 -29.34
N LEU A 749 3.24 5.90 -29.52
CA LEU A 749 2.85 4.97 -28.46
C LEU A 749 3.35 3.55 -28.76
N VAL A 750 4.12 3.00 -27.83
CA VAL A 750 4.40 1.57 -27.73
C VAL A 750 3.56 0.98 -26.61
N THR A 751 2.77 -0.02 -26.93
CA THR A 751 1.92 -0.75 -25.98
C THR A 751 1.84 -2.21 -26.44
N ASP A 752 1.09 -3.08 -25.77
CA ASP A 752 0.76 -4.42 -26.27
C ASP A 752 -0.64 -4.45 -26.90
N TYR A 753 -1.66 -4.86 -26.14
CA TYR A 753 -3.08 -4.95 -26.48
C TYR A 753 -3.93 -4.18 -25.46
N SER A 754 -3.36 -3.12 -24.88
CA SER A 754 -4.02 -2.18 -23.98
C SER A 754 -5.15 -1.41 -24.68
N SER A 755 -6.20 -1.05 -23.94
CA SER A 755 -7.23 -0.13 -24.44
C SER A 755 -6.70 1.28 -24.73
N CYS A 756 -5.55 1.67 -24.14
CA CYS A 756 -4.95 2.99 -24.39
C CYS A 756 -4.60 3.22 -25.87
N VAL A 757 -4.35 2.14 -26.63
CA VAL A 757 -4.12 2.24 -28.07
C VAL A 757 -5.30 2.88 -28.78
N VAL A 758 -6.52 2.54 -28.37
CA VAL A 758 -7.75 2.98 -29.03
C VAL A 758 -7.93 4.47 -28.81
N ASP A 759 -7.80 4.96 -27.58
CA ASP A 759 -7.90 6.40 -27.30
C ASP A 759 -6.78 7.19 -28.01
N PHE A 760 -5.55 6.66 -28.00
CA PHE A 760 -4.42 7.29 -28.69
C PHE A 760 -4.64 7.40 -30.20
N MET A 761 -5.49 6.56 -30.80
CA MET A 761 -5.82 6.68 -32.22
C MET A 761 -6.37 8.07 -32.58
N LEU A 762 -7.02 8.75 -31.64
CA LEU A 762 -7.57 10.10 -31.84
C LEU A 762 -6.50 11.13 -32.17
N THR A 763 -5.28 10.97 -31.66
CA THR A 763 -4.15 11.87 -31.94
C THR A 763 -3.69 11.81 -33.40
N GLY A 764 -4.00 10.72 -34.10
CA GLY A 764 -3.46 10.44 -35.42
C GLY A 764 -1.98 10.07 -35.43
N LYS A 765 -1.34 9.86 -34.27
CA LYS A 765 0.10 9.58 -34.16
C LYS A 765 0.41 8.06 -34.28
N PRO A 766 1.66 7.69 -34.62
CA PRO A 766 2.05 6.30 -34.82
C PRO A 766 1.95 5.45 -33.54
N VAL A 767 1.64 4.17 -33.73
CA VAL A 767 1.51 3.17 -32.66
C VAL A 767 2.30 1.92 -33.03
N ILE A 768 2.96 1.30 -32.06
CA ILE A 768 3.50 -0.05 -32.15
C ILE A 768 2.88 -0.93 -31.06
N SER A 769 2.44 -2.13 -31.46
CA SER A 769 1.96 -3.16 -30.53
C SER A 769 3.03 -4.22 -30.30
N PHE A 770 3.78 -4.13 -29.19
CA PHE A 770 4.73 -5.16 -28.76
C PHE A 770 4.02 -6.27 -27.98
N ALA A 771 3.38 -7.18 -28.71
CA ALA A 771 2.55 -8.26 -28.20
C ALA A 771 3.30 -9.62 -28.25
N TYR A 772 4.42 -9.67 -27.52
CA TYR A 772 5.33 -10.82 -27.43
C TYR A 772 4.68 -12.11 -26.89
N ASP A 773 3.62 -11.98 -26.07
CA ASP A 773 2.92 -13.08 -25.42
C ASP A 773 1.51 -13.33 -25.98
N TYR A 774 1.25 -12.88 -27.22
CA TYR A 774 -0.10 -12.86 -27.78
C TYR A 774 -0.81 -14.20 -27.84
N GLU A 775 -0.11 -15.27 -28.24
CA GLU A 775 -0.73 -16.59 -28.35
C GLU A 775 -1.25 -17.07 -27.00
N ARG A 776 -0.42 -16.91 -25.96
CA ARG A 776 -0.78 -17.18 -24.57
C ARG A 776 -1.93 -16.29 -24.11
N TYR A 777 -1.86 -14.97 -24.36
CA TYR A 777 -2.89 -14.06 -23.88
C TYR A 777 -4.26 -14.27 -24.56
N ALA A 778 -4.26 -14.49 -25.87
CA ALA A 778 -5.47 -14.72 -26.66
C ALA A 778 -6.07 -16.10 -26.36
N GLY A 779 -5.23 -17.12 -26.14
CA GLY A 779 -5.63 -18.52 -25.97
C GLY A 779 -5.94 -18.94 -24.53
N GLU A 780 -5.20 -18.44 -23.55
CA GLU A 780 -5.19 -18.97 -22.17
C GLU A 780 -5.64 -17.96 -21.11
N GLU A 781 -5.46 -16.65 -21.34
CA GLU A 781 -5.87 -15.61 -20.40
C GLU A 781 -7.30 -15.08 -20.68
N ARG A 782 -7.48 -13.77 -20.77
CA ARG A 782 -8.79 -13.12 -20.92
C ARG A 782 -9.40 -13.37 -22.30
N GLY A 783 -8.55 -13.50 -23.32
CA GLY A 783 -8.95 -13.47 -24.73
C GLY A 783 -9.21 -12.04 -25.24
N LEU A 784 -9.38 -11.91 -26.56
CA LEU A 784 -9.58 -10.63 -27.24
C LEU A 784 -10.98 -10.55 -27.88
N PHE A 785 -11.52 -9.34 -28.02
CA PHE A 785 -12.73 -9.10 -28.81
C PHE A 785 -12.43 -9.02 -30.31
N TYR A 786 -11.20 -8.64 -30.66
CA TYR A 786 -10.79 -8.33 -32.02
C TYR A 786 -9.48 -9.01 -32.39
N ASP A 787 -9.28 -9.16 -33.70
CA ASP A 787 -8.01 -9.54 -34.30
C ASP A 787 -7.13 -8.28 -34.43
N LEU A 788 -6.04 -8.20 -33.65
CA LEU A 788 -5.23 -6.98 -33.50
C LEU A 788 -4.66 -6.49 -34.84
N ASP A 789 -4.20 -7.42 -35.68
CA ASP A 789 -3.60 -7.14 -36.99
C ASP A 789 -4.59 -6.47 -37.94
N LYS A 790 -5.91 -6.64 -37.70
CA LYS A 790 -6.98 -6.04 -38.50
C LYS A 790 -7.51 -4.72 -37.94
N VAL A 791 -7.34 -4.44 -36.65
CA VAL A 791 -7.98 -3.28 -35.99
C VAL A 791 -7.01 -2.23 -35.47
N LEU A 792 -5.73 -2.53 -35.30
CA LEU A 792 -4.73 -1.57 -34.80
C LEU A 792 -3.88 -0.97 -35.93
N PRO A 793 -3.70 0.35 -36.05
CA PRO A 793 -3.13 0.99 -37.25
C PRO A 793 -1.59 0.97 -37.32
N GLY A 794 -0.94 0.02 -36.66
CA GLY A 794 0.51 -0.12 -36.60
C GLY A 794 0.95 -1.58 -36.51
N PRO A 795 2.26 -1.84 -36.58
CA PRO A 795 2.78 -3.20 -36.55
C PRO A 795 2.51 -3.88 -35.21
N VAL A 796 2.10 -5.15 -35.28
CA VAL A 796 1.98 -6.04 -34.12
C VAL A 796 3.21 -6.93 -34.05
N CYS A 797 4.19 -6.52 -33.24
CA CYS A 797 5.48 -7.17 -33.07
C CYS A 797 5.37 -8.31 -32.05
N ARG A 798 5.93 -9.49 -32.38
CA ARG A 798 5.90 -10.71 -31.53
C ARG A 798 7.23 -11.01 -30.87
N ASP A 799 8.29 -10.31 -31.29
CA ASP A 799 9.66 -10.49 -30.84
C ASP A 799 10.39 -9.14 -30.89
N PHE A 800 11.59 -9.10 -30.30
CA PHE A 800 12.37 -7.87 -30.24
C PHE A 800 12.86 -7.41 -31.61
N ASP A 801 13.18 -8.32 -32.53
CA ASP A 801 13.68 -7.97 -33.87
C ASP A 801 12.63 -7.18 -34.67
N SER A 802 11.39 -7.67 -34.69
CA SER A 802 10.26 -6.96 -35.31
C SER A 802 9.91 -5.68 -34.57
N PHE A 803 10.11 -5.62 -33.25
CA PHE A 803 9.92 -4.41 -32.45
C PHE A 803 10.97 -3.33 -32.74
N ALA A 804 12.24 -3.70 -32.77
CA ALA A 804 13.35 -2.83 -33.12
C ALA A 804 13.20 -2.28 -34.55
N ALA A 805 12.86 -3.14 -35.52
CA ALA A 805 12.60 -2.71 -36.90
C ALA A 805 11.41 -1.73 -37.01
N ALA A 806 10.38 -1.89 -36.18
CA ALA A 806 9.28 -0.95 -36.11
C ALA A 806 9.69 0.40 -35.50
N LEU A 807 10.51 0.39 -34.44
CA LEU A 807 11.04 1.59 -33.80
C LEU A 807 11.92 2.43 -34.74
N GLU A 808 12.74 1.81 -35.58
CA GLU A 808 13.56 2.52 -36.58
C GLU A 808 12.71 3.37 -37.54
N ARG A 809 11.45 3.00 -37.75
CA ARG A 809 10.54 3.65 -38.71
C ARG A 809 9.40 4.43 -38.06
N VAL A 810 9.27 4.37 -36.74
CA VAL A 810 8.07 4.87 -36.03
C VAL A 810 7.87 6.38 -36.19
N LEU A 811 8.95 7.13 -36.42
CA LEU A 811 8.92 8.58 -36.56
C LEU A 811 9.01 9.04 -38.03
N GLU A 812 8.97 8.10 -38.99
CA GLU A 812 8.87 8.42 -40.41
C GLU A 812 7.45 8.93 -40.74
N PRO A 813 7.31 9.91 -41.65
CA PRO A 813 5.99 10.33 -42.14
C PRO A 813 5.23 9.17 -42.80
N ARG A 814 3.92 9.06 -42.53
CA ARG A 814 3.06 8.06 -43.17
C ARG A 814 2.80 8.38 -44.64
N THR A 815 2.61 7.34 -45.45
CA THR A 815 2.10 7.47 -46.82
C THR A 815 0.58 7.73 -46.80
N PRO A 816 -0.01 8.28 -47.89
CA PRO A 816 -1.45 8.48 -47.98
C PRO A 816 -2.27 7.21 -47.73
N GLU A 817 -1.80 6.06 -48.21
CA GLU A 817 -2.46 4.76 -48.01
C GLU A 817 -2.46 4.34 -46.53
N GLN A 818 -1.37 4.64 -45.81
CA GLN A 818 -1.27 4.38 -44.38
C GLN A 818 -2.18 5.32 -43.57
N ASP A 819 -2.34 6.57 -43.99
CA ASP A 819 -3.30 7.50 -43.38
C ASP A 819 -4.76 7.07 -43.59
N GLU A 820 -5.11 6.56 -44.78
CA GLU A 820 -6.43 6.02 -45.06
C GLU A 820 -6.74 4.77 -44.23
N ASP A 821 -5.80 3.82 -44.15
CA ASP A 821 -5.93 2.61 -43.31
C ASP A 821 -6.09 2.99 -41.82
N TYR A 822 -5.28 3.94 -41.34
CA TYR A 822 -5.39 4.46 -39.98
C TYR A 822 -6.78 5.06 -39.72
N ALA A 823 -7.28 5.91 -40.64
CA ALA A 823 -8.59 6.54 -40.51
C ALA A 823 -9.73 5.51 -40.51
N TRP A 824 -9.62 4.44 -41.32
CA TRP A 824 -10.57 3.35 -41.34
C TRP A 824 -10.59 2.59 -40.00
N ARG A 825 -9.42 2.20 -39.48
CA ARG A 825 -9.30 1.51 -38.19
C ARG A 825 -9.81 2.36 -37.04
N ARG A 826 -9.55 3.67 -37.05
CA ARG A 826 -10.12 4.61 -36.07
C ARG A 826 -11.65 4.61 -36.10
N LYS A 827 -12.27 4.62 -37.28
CA LYS A 827 -13.74 4.63 -37.42
C LYS A 827 -14.43 3.38 -36.87
N VAL A 828 -13.71 2.26 -36.73
CA VAL A 828 -14.22 1.03 -36.09
C VAL A 828 -14.59 1.29 -34.61
N PHE A 829 -13.81 2.14 -33.93
CA PHE A 829 -13.95 2.38 -32.49
C PHE A 829 -14.63 3.71 -32.13
N PHE A 830 -14.75 4.64 -33.07
CA PHE A 830 -15.27 5.99 -32.82
C PHE A 830 -16.41 6.34 -33.79
N ASP A 831 -17.63 6.49 -33.25
CA ASP A 831 -18.73 7.13 -34.00
C ASP A 831 -18.60 8.65 -33.99
N HIS A 832 -17.87 9.20 -33.01
CA HIS A 832 -17.60 10.63 -32.84
C HIS A 832 -16.09 10.87 -32.70
N VAL A 833 -15.57 11.83 -33.46
CA VAL A 833 -14.17 12.29 -33.44
C VAL A 833 -14.07 13.81 -33.19
N ASP A 834 -15.08 14.35 -32.50
CA ASP A 834 -15.13 15.73 -32.01
C ASP A 834 -14.90 15.76 -30.48
N ASP A 835 -14.81 16.95 -29.91
CA ASP A 835 -14.57 17.22 -28.49
C ASP A 835 -15.86 17.48 -27.67
N ARG A 836 -16.96 16.83 -28.05
CA ARG A 836 -18.30 17.07 -27.45
C ARG A 836 -18.90 15.85 -26.76
N SER A 837 -18.10 14.86 -26.39
CA SER A 837 -18.60 13.62 -25.78
C SER A 837 -19.15 13.85 -24.38
N SER A 838 -18.51 14.72 -23.60
CA SER A 838 -19.00 15.15 -22.29
C SER A 838 -20.36 15.83 -22.42
N ARG A 839 -20.49 16.77 -23.37
CA ARG A 839 -21.75 17.47 -23.63
C ARG A 839 -22.91 16.52 -23.98
N ARG A 840 -22.69 15.58 -24.91
CA ARG A 840 -23.71 14.57 -25.29
C ARG A 840 -24.16 13.76 -24.08
N LEU A 841 -23.22 13.37 -23.23
CA LEU A 841 -23.54 12.63 -22.01
C LEU A 841 -24.31 13.49 -20.99
N VAL A 842 -23.90 14.73 -20.77
CA VAL A 842 -24.60 15.68 -19.88
C VAL A 842 -26.03 15.90 -20.34
N GLU A 843 -26.26 16.12 -21.64
CA GLU A 843 -27.59 16.25 -22.22
C GLU A 843 -28.42 14.97 -22.00
N ARG A 844 -27.82 13.78 -22.15
CA ARG A 844 -28.48 12.49 -21.91
C ARG A 844 -28.86 12.29 -20.44
N VAL A 845 -28.02 12.72 -19.49
CA VAL A 845 -28.31 12.66 -18.05
C VAL A 845 -29.40 13.66 -17.68
N LYS A 846 -29.33 14.90 -18.17
CA LYS A 846 -30.37 15.93 -17.93
C LYS A 846 -31.74 15.49 -18.45
N ALA A 847 -31.80 14.72 -19.55
CA ALA A 847 -33.06 14.14 -20.04
C ALA A 847 -33.75 13.22 -19.02
N LEU A 848 -33.00 12.56 -18.12
CA LEU A 848 -33.58 11.73 -17.06
C LEU A 848 -34.44 12.53 -16.06
N TYR A 849 -34.25 13.85 -15.97
CA TYR A 849 -35.00 14.70 -15.04
C TYR A 849 -36.45 14.85 -15.46
N VAL A 850 -36.69 14.88 -16.77
CA VAL A 850 -38.01 15.06 -17.38
C VAL A 850 -38.74 13.72 -17.43
N ASP A 851 -38.00 12.62 -17.62
CA ASP A 851 -38.60 11.32 -17.87
C ASP A 851 -39.27 10.70 -16.64
N GLY A 852 -38.90 11.02 -15.39
CA GLY A 852 -39.60 10.56 -14.17
C GLY A 852 -39.79 9.05 -14.00
N ILE A 853 -39.33 8.22 -14.93
CA ILE A 853 -39.60 6.78 -14.99
C ILE A 853 -38.67 6.07 -14.02
N VAL A 854 -39.25 5.60 -12.92
CA VAL A 854 -38.71 4.51 -12.11
C VAL A 854 -38.72 3.24 -12.97
N PRO A 855 -37.58 2.64 -13.33
CA PRO A 855 -37.59 1.35 -14.02
C PRO A 855 -37.95 0.25 -13.02
N GLY A 856 -39.12 -0.39 -13.21
CA GLY A 856 -39.48 -1.66 -12.58
C GLY A 856 -40.26 -1.57 -11.27
N ALA A 857 -41.59 -1.51 -11.42
CA ALA A 857 -42.50 -2.28 -10.56
C ALA A 857 -42.16 -3.78 -10.67
#